data_AF-A0A1V6GZ41-F1
#
_entry.id   AF-A0A1V6GZ41-F1
#
_cell.length_a   1.000
_cell.length_b   1.000
_cell.length_c   1.000
_cell.angle_alpha   90.00
_cell.angle_beta   90.00
_cell.angle_gamma   90.00
#
_symmetry.space_group_name_H-M   'P 1'
#
loop_
_entity.id
_entity.type
_entity.pdbx_description
1 polymer ?
#
loop_
_entity_poly.entity_id
_entity_poly.type
_entity_poly.pdbx_seq_one_letter_code
_entity_poly.pdbx_strand_id
1 'polypeptide(L)'
;MKGKRISVVSFLLVGLIVISGCLCRVIITPPIIALVEPADEATDQPTALILTWEATPGALKSNKTRLVTITDYLIYFSRIDEDYGDPETTPDKQVEKTGLAYGATYKWKVTAVQSDGQTASEERTFSTQETPVPSQTIHRYDSTGRYQNSYDRLSDAVNEANDKDRIEVLGGTVLDNETQQVTISSKEVSIRSSNAAPFVLDMQQRDRVLMLTDGASVTLRGAIITGGEANADGGGVYVESGAFSAIDTTITSNFTLSFGGGVCVLGTFNAVNTKIESNRAFWSGGGVCVIGTFNAVDTTIESNTGAFGGGVYVESGVFNATDTTVLSNTANWGGGGVCVYGGVFNDHNSTIESNLSYENGGGVVVGGTFNSIGTTIASNTALELGGGVHVYANGTFNAMSSSLLSNIANFGGGMYLVGTCNATNTTMASNRADTHGGGTYISGTESPGAFESGNLNAAHTAITSNRAQRGGGVYVSYGAFDAFDTTVASNTANGEYAQGGGVCLEKWGIFNARNTVIASNKSHGVYASGGGVGVYDGAFNATGTTISSNEADGQAVTCGGGVYVGGGAFNSFNTTINANTANGENASGGGVYIDTGGTFNALNTTVSSNAAELFGGGIYWNYEDGGRIYTSGNPWKQNDVTPPDDQPNDFSVDTNGEIKTGTEYSDFHPARVFGNTAEKFPNTDQMMVDK
;
A
#
# COMPACT_ATOMS: atom_id res chain seq x y z
N MET A 1 -91.48 12.33 -34.97
CA MET A 1 -90.19 11.67 -34.70
C MET A 1 -89.06 12.66 -34.95
N LYS A 2 -88.17 12.80 -33.96
CA LYS A 2 -86.79 13.28 -34.00
C LYS A 2 -86.47 14.64 -34.67
N GLY A 3 -86.11 15.60 -33.81
CA GLY A 3 -84.69 16.01 -33.72
C GLY A 3 -84.29 17.35 -34.34
N LYS A 4 -83.98 18.30 -33.44
CA LYS A 4 -82.89 19.31 -33.50
C LYS A 4 -82.75 20.15 -34.79
N ARG A 5 -82.96 21.47 -34.68
CA ARG A 5 -81.91 22.51 -34.54
C ARG A 5 -82.41 23.94 -34.88
N ILE A 6 -81.91 24.90 -34.10
CA ILE A 6 -81.39 26.23 -34.50
C ILE A 6 -82.33 27.47 -34.55
N SER A 7 -81.79 28.52 -33.90
CA SER A 7 -81.87 29.97 -34.14
C SER A 7 -83.03 30.80 -33.58
N VAL A 8 -82.69 31.58 -32.53
CA VAL A 8 -82.68 33.06 -32.47
C VAL A 8 -83.58 33.80 -33.47
N VAL A 9 -84.47 34.66 -32.97
CA VAL A 9 -84.51 36.13 -33.20
C VAL A 9 -85.71 36.75 -32.45
N SER A 10 -85.41 37.87 -31.81
CA SER A 10 -86.20 38.81 -31.00
C SER A 10 -87.52 39.32 -31.61
N PHE A 11 -88.49 39.72 -30.77
CA PHE A 11 -89.12 41.06 -30.73
C PHE A 11 -90.43 41.14 -29.89
N LEU A 12 -90.68 42.36 -29.36
CA LEU A 12 -91.94 42.98 -28.85
C LEU A 12 -92.55 42.43 -27.54
N LEU A 13 -92.50 43.17 -26.42
CA LEU A 13 -93.31 44.34 -26.03
C LEU A 13 -94.77 44.01 -25.68
N VAL A 14 -95.08 43.87 -24.38
CA VAL A 14 -96.35 44.34 -23.78
C VAL A 14 -96.01 44.89 -22.39
N GLY A 15 -96.39 46.14 -22.17
CA GLY A 15 -96.18 46.86 -20.93
C GLY A 15 -97.33 46.72 -19.93
N LEU A 16 -97.03 47.29 -18.76
CA LEU A 16 -97.94 47.94 -17.80
C LEU A 16 -98.87 47.04 -16.97
N ILE A 17 -98.63 46.96 -15.65
CA ILE A 17 -99.40 47.66 -14.60
C ILE A 17 -99.05 47.12 -13.19
N VAL A 18 -98.47 48.03 -12.41
CA VAL A 18 -98.69 48.36 -10.99
C VAL A 18 -99.24 47.27 -10.03
N ILE A 19 -98.42 46.89 -9.04
CA ILE A 19 -98.89 46.76 -7.64
C ILE A 19 -97.82 47.38 -6.70
N SER A 20 -98.28 48.32 -5.89
CA SER A 20 -97.54 49.02 -4.83
C SER A 20 -97.20 48.04 -3.69
N GLY A 21 -95.91 47.92 -3.37
CA GLY A 21 -95.41 47.16 -2.23
C GLY A 21 -93.96 47.54 -1.98
N CYS A 22 -93.73 48.31 -0.91
CA CYS A 22 -92.45 48.86 -0.49
C CYS A 22 -91.42 47.73 -0.23
N LEU A 23 -90.61 47.36 -1.23
CA LEU A 23 -89.39 46.57 -1.01
C LEU A 23 -88.24 47.52 -0.71
N CYS A 24 -87.97 47.70 0.57
CA CYS A 24 -86.75 48.30 1.07
C CYS A 24 -85.55 47.52 0.48
N ARG A 25 -84.84 48.12 -0.49
CA ARG A 25 -83.65 47.52 -1.11
C ARG A 25 -82.56 47.46 -0.03
N VAL A 26 -82.20 46.26 0.41
CA VAL A 26 -81.05 46.07 1.32
C VAL A 26 -79.79 46.45 0.53
N ILE A 27 -79.12 47.53 0.93
CA ILE A 27 -77.85 47.96 0.32
C ILE A 27 -76.72 47.27 1.12
N ILE A 28 -76.09 46.29 0.49
CA ILE A 28 -74.87 45.63 0.97
C ILE A 28 -73.70 46.23 0.18
N THR A 29 -72.61 46.60 0.82
CA THR A 29 -71.42 47.07 0.08
C THR A 29 -70.71 45.89 -0.59
N PRO A 30 -69.89 46.15 -1.64
CA PRO A 30 -68.96 45.14 -2.14
C PRO A 30 -68.00 44.65 -1.04
N PRO A 31 -67.41 43.45 -1.21
CA PRO A 31 -66.33 43.00 -0.34
C PRO A 31 -65.10 43.93 -0.45
N ILE A 32 -64.20 43.86 0.53
CA ILE A 32 -62.87 44.50 0.48
C ILE A 32 -61.84 43.38 0.38
N ILE A 33 -60.87 43.51 -0.52
CA ILE A 33 -59.74 42.58 -0.67
C ILE A 33 -58.43 43.35 -0.52
N ALA A 34 -57.42 42.69 0.05
CA ALA A 34 -56.05 43.15 0.20
C ALA A 34 -55.09 42.00 -0.19
N LEU A 35 -54.22 42.20 -1.19
CA LEU A 35 -53.14 41.24 -1.46
C LEU A 35 -52.06 41.36 -0.38
N VAL A 36 -51.45 40.25 0.05
CA VAL A 36 -50.49 40.22 1.16
C VAL A 36 -49.10 39.91 0.63
N GLU A 37 -48.82 38.67 0.24
CA GLU A 37 -47.54 38.25 -0.36
C GLU A 37 -47.73 37.67 -1.77
N PRO A 38 -46.78 37.88 -2.70
CA PRO A 38 -45.63 38.78 -2.57
C PRO A 38 -46.06 40.26 -2.53
N ALA A 39 -45.23 41.09 -1.91
CA ALA A 39 -45.40 42.55 -1.96
C ALA A 39 -45.44 43.05 -3.42
N ASP A 40 -46.13 44.17 -3.66
CA ASP A 40 -46.21 44.73 -5.02
C ASP A 40 -44.82 45.16 -5.50
N GLU A 41 -44.52 44.83 -6.76
CA GLU A 41 -43.22 45.02 -7.40
C GLU A 41 -42.05 44.30 -6.69
N ALA A 42 -42.31 43.27 -5.87
CA ALA A 42 -41.26 42.51 -5.22
C ALA A 42 -40.31 41.88 -6.25
N THR A 43 -39.01 42.05 -6.06
CA THR A 43 -37.96 41.46 -6.92
C THR A 43 -37.36 40.22 -6.27
N ASP A 44 -36.56 39.47 -7.04
CA ASP A 44 -35.76 38.34 -6.57
C ASP A 44 -36.59 37.23 -5.89
N GLN A 45 -37.80 37.01 -6.40
CA GLN A 45 -38.68 35.98 -5.89
C GLN A 45 -38.25 34.57 -6.36
N PRO A 46 -38.41 33.52 -5.54
CA PRO A 46 -38.13 32.16 -5.95
C PRO A 46 -39.04 31.72 -7.11
N THR A 47 -38.58 30.76 -7.91
CA THR A 47 -39.36 30.20 -9.03
C THR A 47 -40.49 29.26 -8.58
N ALA A 48 -40.67 29.13 -7.26
CA ALA A 48 -41.83 28.57 -6.60
C ALA A 48 -42.18 29.43 -5.38
N LEU A 49 -43.40 29.96 -5.30
CA LEU A 49 -43.85 30.82 -4.19
C LEU A 49 -45.36 30.72 -3.95
N ILE A 50 -45.80 31.21 -2.79
CA ILE A 50 -47.21 31.22 -2.38
C ILE A 50 -47.76 32.64 -2.50
N LEU A 51 -48.83 32.80 -3.28
CA LEU A 51 -49.62 34.03 -3.33
C LEU A 51 -50.62 34.01 -2.16
N THR A 52 -50.73 35.09 -1.40
CA THR A 52 -51.63 35.19 -0.23
C THR A 52 -52.43 36.49 -0.24
N TRP A 53 -53.67 36.45 0.26
CA TRP A 53 -54.56 37.60 0.31
C TRP A 53 -55.54 37.53 1.47
N GLU A 54 -56.09 38.68 1.83
CA GLU A 54 -57.15 38.81 2.83
C GLU A 54 -58.39 39.45 2.22
N ALA A 55 -59.58 38.98 2.57
CA ALA A 55 -60.82 39.62 2.16
C ALA A 55 -61.86 39.63 3.28
N THR A 56 -62.60 40.74 3.36
CA THR A 56 -63.69 40.94 4.32
C THR A 56 -65.00 41.16 3.56
N PRO A 57 -66.09 40.43 3.91
CA PRO A 57 -67.41 40.70 3.34
C PRO A 57 -67.84 42.14 3.58
N GLY A 58 -68.62 42.69 2.65
CA GLY A 58 -69.18 44.02 2.76
C GLY A 58 -70.16 44.17 3.92
N ALA A 59 -70.29 45.39 4.42
CA ALA A 59 -71.16 45.72 5.54
C ALA A 59 -72.58 46.07 5.08
N LEU A 60 -73.57 45.71 5.89
CA LEU A 60 -74.96 46.14 5.74
C LEU A 60 -75.11 47.61 6.15
N LYS A 61 -75.77 48.43 5.32
CA LYS A 61 -76.18 49.79 5.72
C LYS A 61 -77.55 49.85 6.43
N SER A 62 -78.08 48.73 6.93
CA SER A 62 -79.45 48.61 7.48
C SER A 62 -79.56 47.59 8.63
N ASN A 63 -80.42 47.86 9.62
CA ASN A 63 -80.66 47.07 10.85
C ASN A 63 -81.43 45.74 10.63
N LYS A 64 -81.19 45.03 9.52
CA LYS A 64 -81.74 43.67 9.30
C LYS A 64 -80.61 42.67 9.06
N THR A 65 -80.67 41.53 9.73
CA THR A 65 -79.69 40.43 9.70
C THR A 65 -79.82 39.60 8.41
N ARG A 66 -79.02 39.92 7.40
CA ARG A 66 -78.66 38.99 6.31
C ARG A 66 -77.13 38.92 6.25
N LEU A 67 -76.54 37.83 6.75
CA LEU A 67 -75.08 37.65 6.67
C LEU A 67 -74.67 37.42 5.22
N VAL A 68 -73.69 38.19 4.75
CA VAL A 68 -72.94 37.93 3.50
C VAL A 68 -71.57 37.39 3.86
N THR A 69 -71.07 36.47 3.03
CA THR A 69 -69.77 35.83 3.19
C THR A 69 -69.07 35.84 1.84
N ILE A 70 -67.73 35.80 1.86
CA ILE A 70 -66.96 35.47 0.65
C ILE A 70 -67.20 33.98 0.37
N THR A 71 -67.61 33.65 -0.85
CA THR A 71 -67.83 32.25 -1.26
C THR A 71 -66.56 31.68 -1.86
N ASP A 72 -65.90 32.44 -2.73
CA ASP A 72 -64.76 31.98 -3.52
C ASP A 72 -63.84 33.15 -3.91
N TYR A 73 -62.63 32.81 -4.34
CA TYR A 73 -61.67 33.71 -4.97
C TYR A 73 -61.37 33.25 -6.39
N LEU A 74 -61.32 34.19 -7.34
CA LEU A 74 -60.86 33.97 -8.70
C LEU A 74 -59.44 34.53 -8.86
N ILE A 75 -58.47 33.68 -9.13
CA ILE A 75 -57.05 34.03 -9.24
C ILE A 75 -56.69 34.08 -10.71
N TYR A 76 -56.30 35.25 -11.16
CA TYR A 76 -55.71 35.50 -12.46
C TYR A 76 -54.20 35.60 -12.27
N PHE A 77 -53.43 34.82 -13.01
CA PHE A 77 -51.97 34.79 -12.93
C PHE A 77 -51.41 34.64 -14.34
N SER A 78 -50.49 35.51 -14.73
CA SER A 78 -49.85 35.46 -16.04
C SER A 78 -48.51 36.19 -16.00
N ARG A 79 -47.67 35.99 -17.01
CA ARG A 79 -46.51 36.87 -17.18
C ARG A 79 -46.99 38.29 -17.49
N ILE A 80 -46.19 39.30 -17.16
CA ILE A 80 -46.61 40.69 -17.35
C ILE A 80 -46.87 41.03 -18.83
N ASP A 81 -46.16 40.36 -19.73
CA ASP A 81 -46.23 40.45 -21.20
C ASP A 81 -47.35 39.61 -21.83
N GLU A 82 -48.09 38.84 -21.04
CA GLU A 82 -49.18 37.97 -21.50
C GLU A 82 -50.53 38.45 -20.95
N ASP A 83 -51.62 38.18 -21.67
CA ASP A 83 -52.97 38.38 -21.12
C ASP A 83 -53.29 37.31 -20.06
N TYR A 84 -54.24 37.59 -19.16
CA TYR A 84 -54.72 36.55 -18.25
C TYR A 84 -55.56 35.51 -18.99
N GLY A 85 -55.32 34.24 -18.67
CA GLY A 85 -56.20 33.14 -19.04
C GLY A 85 -57.44 33.03 -18.14
N ASP A 86 -58.13 31.89 -18.22
CA ASP A 86 -59.23 31.55 -17.32
C ASP A 86 -58.74 31.53 -15.85
N PRO A 87 -59.49 32.14 -14.91
CA PRO A 87 -59.06 32.21 -13.53
C PRO A 87 -59.15 30.85 -12.82
N GLU A 88 -58.22 30.62 -11.91
CA GLU A 88 -58.29 29.52 -10.95
C GLU A 88 -59.24 29.90 -9.80
N THR A 89 -60.16 29.01 -9.43
CA THR A 89 -61.10 29.24 -8.33
C THR A 89 -60.66 28.48 -7.09
N THR A 90 -60.57 29.16 -5.94
CA THR A 90 -60.30 28.52 -4.65
C THR A 90 -61.09 29.20 -3.52
N PRO A 91 -61.55 28.45 -2.49
CA PRO A 91 -62.09 29.03 -1.27
C PRO A 91 -60.99 29.50 -0.30
N ASP A 92 -59.74 29.06 -0.51
CA ASP A 92 -58.61 29.37 0.36
C ASP A 92 -58.08 30.80 0.13
N LYS A 93 -57.35 31.33 1.10
CA LYS A 93 -56.74 32.67 1.05
C LYS A 93 -55.32 32.67 0.46
N GLN A 94 -54.92 31.55 -0.14
CA GLN A 94 -53.59 31.37 -0.70
C GLN A 94 -53.59 30.37 -1.86
N VAL A 95 -52.63 30.51 -2.76
CA VAL A 95 -52.35 29.52 -3.82
C VAL A 95 -50.85 29.44 -4.11
N GLU A 96 -50.33 28.22 -4.27
CA GLU A 96 -48.94 27.99 -4.65
C GLU A 96 -48.76 28.09 -6.17
N LYS A 97 -47.68 28.73 -6.60
CA LYS A 97 -47.24 28.78 -8.00
C LYS A 97 -45.84 28.23 -8.10
N THR A 98 -45.67 27.17 -8.88
CA THR A 98 -44.40 26.48 -9.12
C THR A 98 -44.00 26.55 -10.59
N GLY A 99 -42.70 26.40 -10.89
CA GLY A 99 -42.22 26.33 -12.27
C GLY A 99 -42.24 27.68 -12.98
N LEU A 100 -42.10 28.78 -12.24
CA LEU A 100 -41.97 30.11 -12.81
C LEU A 100 -40.62 30.24 -13.53
N ALA A 101 -40.59 31.01 -14.62
CA ALA A 101 -39.35 31.27 -15.35
C ALA A 101 -38.41 32.16 -14.53
N TYR A 102 -37.10 31.96 -14.65
CA TYR A 102 -36.08 32.88 -14.09
C TYR A 102 -36.11 34.22 -14.82
N GLY A 103 -35.79 35.32 -14.12
CA GLY A 103 -35.69 36.67 -14.66
C GLY A 103 -36.99 37.21 -15.28
N ALA A 104 -38.15 36.68 -14.86
CA ALA A 104 -39.45 37.01 -15.45
C ALA A 104 -40.32 37.78 -14.45
N THR A 105 -41.05 38.77 -14.97
CA THR A 105 -42.05 39.52 -14.20
C THR A 105 -43.43 38.93 -14.41
N TYR A 106 -44.13 38.66 -13.32
CA TYR A 106 -45.49 38.15 -13.28
C TYR A 106 -46.45 39.21 -12.76
N LYS A 107 -47.67 39.20 -13.29
CA LYS A 107 -48.81 39.94 -12.74
C LYS A 107 -49.85 38.97 -12.22
N TRP A 108 -50.50 39.33 -11.12
CA TRP A 108 -51.52 38.50 -10.51
C TRP A 108 -52.61 39.35 -9.89
N LYS A 109 -53.84 38.90 -10.07
CA LYS A 109 -55.05 39.57 -9.60
C LYS A 109 -55.96 38.57 -8.93
N VAL A 110 -56.45 38.92 -7.74
CA VAL A 110 -57.44 38.11 -7.03
C VAL A 110 -58.75 38.85 -6.99
N THR A 111 -59.84 38.18 -7.36
CA THR A 111 -61.20 38.70 -7.25
C THR A 111 -61.95 37.93 -6.16
N ALA A 112 -62.30 38.60 -5.05
CA ALA A 112 -63.16 38.03 -4.03
C ALA A 112 -64.63 38.07 -4.49
N VAL A 113 -65.31 36.93 -4.41
CA VAL A 113 -66.73 36.78 -4.78
C VAL A 113 -67.57 36.66 -3.53
N GLN A 114 -68.51 37.59 -3.35
CA GLN A 114 -69.44 37.59 -2.23
C GLN A 114 -70.72 36.81 -2.58
N SER A 115 -71.38 36.22 -1.58
CA SER A 115 -72.58 35.39 -1.75
C SER A 115 -73.81 36.09 -2.37
N ASP A 116 -73.79 37.42 -2.48
CA ASP A 116 -74.80 38.22 -3.19
C ASP A 116 -74.42 38.59 -4.63
N GLY A 117 -73.27 38.10 -5.10
CA GLY A 117 -72.72 38.33 -6.44
C GLY A 117 -71.88 39.59 -6.58
N GLN A 118 -71.68 40.38 -5.52
CA GLN A 118 -70.75 41.52 -5.56
C GLN A 118 -69.29 41.03 -5.49
N THR A 119 -68.40 41.75 -6.17
CA THR A 119 -66.98 41.39 -6.24
C THR A 119 -66.08 42.60 -5.97
N ALA A 120 -64.86 42.33 -5.53
CA ALA A 120 -63.77 43.30 -5.47
C ALA A 120 -62.46 42.62 -5.89
N SER A 121 -61.59 43.36 -6.55
CA SER A 121 -60.31 42.82 -7.05
C SER A 121 -59.17 43.76 -6.75
N GLU A 122 -57.99 43.18 -6.51
CA GLU A 122 -56.71 43.88 -6.45
C GLU A 122 -55.71 43.10 -7.29
N GLU A 123 -54.77 43.83 -7.91
CA GLU A 123 -53.72 43.31 -8.79
C GLU A 123 -52.36 43.78 -8.29
N ARG A 124 -51.36 42.91 -8.40
CA ARG A 124 -49.95 43.19 -8.08
C ARG A 124 -49.02 42.53 -9.08
N THR A 125 -47.76 42.94 -9.02
CA THR A 125 -46.68 42.33 -9.80
C THR A 125 -45.52 41.87 -8.92
N PHE A 126 -44.71 40.94 -9.42
CA PHE A 126 -43.41 40.58 -8.82
C PHE A 126 -42.48 40.04 -9.91
N SER A 127 -41.17 40.02 -9.67
CA SER A 127 -40.17 39.45 -10.57
C SER A 127 -39.39 38.33 -9.89
N THR A 128 -39.13 37.26 -10.62
CA THR A 128 -38.33 36.12 -10.14
C THR A 128 -36.83 36.40 -10.22
N GLN A 129 -36.06 35.67 -9.41
CA GLN A 129 -34.60 35.65 -9.43
C GLN A 129 -34.04 35.36 -10.83
N GLU A 130 -32.89 35.94 -11.17
CA GLU A 130 -32.17 35.70 -12.44
C GLU A 130 -31.64 34.27 -12.54
N THR A 131 -31.35 33.82 -13.77
CA THR A 131 -30.76 32.49 -14.00
C THR A 131 -29.38 32.43 -13.34
N PRO A 132 -29.05 31.43 -12.49
CA PRO A 132 -27.69 31.29 -11.99
C PRO A 132 -26.73 31.05 -13.16
N VAL A 133 -25.83 32.00 -13.44
CA VAL A 133 -24.77 31.81 -14.44
C VAL A 133 -23.68 30.94 -13.79
N PRO A 134 -23.31 29.77 -14.35
CA PRO A 134 -22.14 29.05 -13.90
C PRO A 134 -20.93 29.98 -14.12
N SER A 135 -20.15 30.26 -13.06
CA SER A 135 -18.87 30.93 -13.27
C SER A 135 -17.99 29.97 -14.05
N GLN A 136 -17.72 30.22 -15.34
CA GLN A 136 -16.80 29.40 -16.11
C GLN A 136 -15.44 29.36 -15.40
N THR A 137 -15.09 28.19 -14.86
CA THR A 137 -13.96 28.02 -13.93
C THR A 137 -12.66 27.67 -14.64
N ILE A 138 -12.74 27.36 -15.94
CA ILE A 138 -11.62 26.90 -16.76
C ILE A 138 -11.27 27.98 -17.78
N HIS A 139 -10.01 28.41 -17.83
CA HIS A 139 -9.52 29.47 -18.72
C HIS A 139 -8.33 28.96 -19.54
N ARG A 140 -8.37 29.13 -20.86
CA ARG A 140 -7.25 28.77 -21.75
C ARG A 140 -6.44 30.00 -22.15
N TYR A 141 -5.13 29.82 -22.19
CA TYR A 141 -4.14 30.79 -22.66
C TYR A 141 -3.29 30.12 -23.75
N ASP A 142 -2.94 30.87 -24.77
CA ASP A 142 -2.02 30.37 -25.80
C ASP A 142 -0.58 30.24 -25.26
N SER A 143 0.32 29.67 -26.07
CA SER A 143 1.74 29.54 -25.75
C SER A 143 2.48 30.86 -25.45
N THR A 144 1.90 32.02 -25.80
CA THR A 144 2.44 33.34 -25.45
C THR A 144 1.91 33.90 -24.12
N GLY A 145 0.97 33.19 -23.49
CA GLY A 145 0.30 33.58 -22.26
C GLY A 145 -0.92 34.48 -22.47
N ARG A 146 -1.40 34.62 -23.71
CA ARG A 146 -2.58 35.44 -24.01
C ARG A 146 -3.86 34.63 -23.79
N TYR A 147 -4.79 35.19 -23.01
CA TYR A 147 -6.11 34.61 -22.78
C TYR A 147 -6.86 34.38 -24.11
N GLN A 148 -7.45 33.19 -24.25
CA GLN A 148 -8.20 32.78 -25.43
C GLN A 148 -9.70 32.71 -25.14
N ASN A 149 -10.11 31.84 -24.22
CA ASN A 149 -11.52 31.57 -23.93
C ASN A 149 -11.70 30.91 -22.56
N SER A 150 -12.95 30.85 -22.10
CA SER A 150 -13.39 30.17 -20.87
C SER A 150 -14.35 29.04 -21.18
N TYR A 151 -14.33 28.00 -20.36
CA TYR A 151 -15.02 26.73 -20.61
C TYR A 151 -15.70 26.20 -19.34
N ASP A 152 -16.74 25.40 -19.54
CA ASP A 152 -17.41 24.64 -18.48
C ASP A 152 -16.79 23.25 -18.28
N ARG A 153 -16.27 22.63 -19.35
CA ARG A 153 -15.63 21.30 -19.36
C ARG A 153 -14.15 21.40 -19.67
N LEU A 154 -13.36 20.52 -19.06
CA LEU A 154 -11.93 20.43 -19.34
C LEU A 154 -11.69 19.86 -20.74
N SER A 155 -12.49 18.88 -21.16
CA SER A 155 -12.43 18.29 -22.50
C SER A 155 -12.59 19.32 -23.61
N ASP A 156 -13.49 20.29 -23.46
CA ASP A 156 -13.68 21.37 -24.45
C ASP A 156 -12.43 22.27 -24.54
N ALA A 157 -11.88 22.67 -23.39
CA ALA A 157 -10.65 23.47 -23.33
C ALA A 157 -9.46 22.71 -23.93
N VAL A 158 -9.34 21.42 -23.63
CA VAL A 158 -8.31 20.53 -24.16
C VAL A 158 -8.47 20.35 -25.67
N ASN A 159 -9.68 20.12 -26.19
CA ASN A 159 -9.92 19.87 -27.61
C ASN A 159 -9.51 21.07 -28.47
N GLU A 160 -9.77 22.29 -28.01
CA GLU A 160 -9.36 23.52 -28.70
C GLU A 160 -7.90 23.95 -28.46
N ALA A 161 -7.23 23.35 -27.47
CA ALA A 161 -5.85 23.69 -27.13
C ALA A 161 -4.88 23.31 -28.27
N ASN A 162 -4.04 24.28 -28.62
CA ASN A 162 -2.88 24.07 -29.50
C ASN A 162 -1.68 23.56 -28.69
N ASP A 163 -0.63 23.19 -29.41
CA ASP A 163 0.65 22.82 -28.79
C ASP A 163 1.18 23.96 -27.91
N LYS A 164 1.55 23.60 -26.67
CA LYS A 164 2.06 24.46 -25.59
C LYS A 164 1.07 25.45 -25.01
N ASP A 165 -0.22 25.29 -25.28
CA ASP A 165 -1.25 26.05 -24.59
C ASP A 165 -1.27 25.73 -23.08
N ARG A 166 -1.74 26.70 -22.30
CA ARG A 166 -1.92 26.59 -20.84
C ARG A 166 -3.39 26.69 -20.48
N ILE A 167 -3.88 25.76 -19.69
CA ILE A 167 -5.23 25.73 -19.13
C ILE A 167 -5.14 25.97 -17.61
N GLU A 168 -5.92 26.92 -17.11
CA GLU A 168 -6.04 27.23 -15.69
C GLU A 168 -7.44 26.91 -15.20
N VAL A 169 -7.52 26.12 -14.12
CA VAL A 169 -8.77 25.79 -13.44
C VAL A 169 -8.80 26.53 -12.11
N LEU A 170 -9.94 27.13 -11.77
CA LEU A 170 -10.12 27.78 -10.47
C LEU A 170 -9.93 26.78 -9.33
N GLY A 171 -8.93 27.00 -8.47
CA GLY A 171 -8.65 26.12 -7.32
C GLY A 171 -9.87 25.96 -6.40
N GLY A 172 -10.09 24.74 -5.91
CA GLY A 172 -11.28 24.36 -5.13
C GLY A 172 -12.50 23.97 -5.98
N THR A 173 -12.41 24.09 -7.30
CA THR A 173 -13.48 23.66 -8.21
C THR A 173 -13.50 22.14 -8.31
N VAL A 174 -14.70 21.55 -8.33
CA VAL A 174 -14.93 20.15 -8.69
C VAL A 174 -15.45 20.11 -10.13
N LEU A 175 -14.70 19.46 -11.02
CA LEU A 175 -15.07 19.21 -12.39
C LEU A 175 -15.61 17.78 -12.49
N ASP A 176 -16.93 17.66 -12.41
CA ASP A 176 -17.67 16.40 -12.45
C ASP A 176 -18.63 16.33 -13.65
N ASN A 177 -18.53 17.23 -14.61
CA ASN A 177 -19.47 17.37 -15.72
C ASN A 177 -19.01 16.69 -17.03
N GLU A 178 -17.84 16.05 -17.03
CA GLU A 178 -17.37 15.21 -18.13
C GLU A 178 -18.25 13.97 -18.27
N THR A 179 -18.50 13.47 -19.48
CA THR A 179 -19.30 12.23 -19.68
C THR A 179 -18.47 11.05 -20.19
N GLN A 180 -17.23 11.31 -20.60
CA GLN A 180 -16.24 10.35 -21.09
C GLN A 180 -14.85 10.83 -20.64
N GLN A 181 -13.86 9.96 -20.74
CA GLN A 181 -12.46 10.33 -20.47
C GLN A 181 -11.99 11.55 -21.26
N VAL A 182 -11.21 12.42 -20.61
CA VAL A 182 -10.56 13.55 -21.29
C VAL A 182 -9.34 13.03 -22.05
N THR A 183 -9.38 13.12 -23.38
CA THR A 183 -8.33 12.59 -24.26
C THR A 183 -7.44 13.70 -24.80
N ILE A 184 -6.12 13.55 -24.65
CA ILE A 184 -5.10 14.49 -25.14
C ILE A 184 -4.21 13.74 -26.13
N SER A 185 -4.19 14.20 -27.38
CA SER A 185 -3.45 13.57 -28.49
C SER A 185 -2.49 14.57 -29.16
N SER A 186 -1.27 14.11 -29.48
CA SER A 186 -0.32 14.79 -30.37
C SER A 186 0.10 16.21 -29.98
N LYS A 187 0.00 16.59 -28.69
CA LYS A 187 0.31 17.95 -28.23
C LYS A 187 0.88 18.02 -26.83
N GLU A 188 1.63 19.09 -26.58
CA GLU A 188 2.08 19.52 -25.26
C GLU A 188 1.05 20.47 -24.62
N VAL A 189 0.55 20.21 -23.41
CA VAL A 189 -0.38 21.12 -22.70
C VAL A 189 -0.02 21.19 -21.21
N SER A 190 -0.09 22.39 -20.63
CA SER A 190 0.01 22.59 -19.18
C SER A 190 -1.38 22.87 -18.58
N ILE A 191 -1.79 22.08 -17.60
CA ILE A 191 -3.06 22.24 -16.87
C ILE A 191 -2.73 22.50 -15.40
N ARG A 192 -3.23 23.59 -14.82
CA ARG A 192 -2.87 23.97 -13.45
C ARG A 192 -4.02 24.60 -12.67
N SER A 193 -3.98 24.46 -11.34
CA SER A 193 -4.79 25.30 -10.46
C SER A 193 -4.38 26.77 -10.59
N SER A 194 -5.35 27.67 -10.57
CA SER A 194 -5.14 29.12 -10.57
C SER A 194 -4.63 29.65 -9.22
N ASN A 195 -4.77 28.87 -8.15
CA ASN A 195 -4.35 29.23 -6.80
C ASN A 195 -3.79 27.99 -6.05
N ALA A 196 -3.52 28.14 -4.75
CA ALA A 196 -2.89 27.08 -3.95
C ALA A 196 -3.81 25.89 -3.65
N ALA A 197 -5.13 26.06 -3.71
CA ALA A 197 -6.08 24.96 -3.53
C ALA A 197 -6.11 24.10 -4.81
N PRO A 198 -6.07 22.76 -4.70
CA PRO A 198 -6.20 21.92 -5.88
C PRO A 198 -7.62 22.00 -6.45
N PHE A 199 -7.77 21.75 -7.74
CA PHE A 199 -9.07 21.45 -8.35
C PHE A 199 -9.25 19.92 -8.44
N VAL A 200 -10.49 19.46 -8.52
CA VAL A 200 -10.83 18.03 -8.59
C VAL A 200 -11.32 17.69 -9.99
N LEU A 201 -10.77 16.64 -10.59
CA LEU A 201 -11.29 15.96 -11.77
C LEU A 201 -11.95 14.67 -11.29
N ASP A 202 -13.28 14.65 -11.25
CA ASP A 202 -14.06 13.52 -10.75
C ASP A 202 -14.91 12.90 -11.86
N MET A 203 -14.61 11.66 -12.22
CA MET A 203 -15.34 10.95 -13.28
C MET A 203 -16.59 10.21 -12.77
N GLN A 204 -16.84 10.20 -11.46
CA GLN A 204 -18.02 9.58 -10.81
C GLN A 204 -18.31 8.15 -11.29
N GLN A 205 -17.24 7.38 -11.49
CA GLN A 205 -17.23 6.00 -11.96
C GLN A 205 -17.79 5.80 -13.38
N ARG A 206 -17.87 6.87 -14.18
CA ARG A 206 -18.47 6.80 -15.52
C ARG A 206 -17.51 6.29 -16.58
N ASP A 207 -16.24 6.61 -16.44
CA ASP A 207 -15.15 6.22 -17.35
C ASP A 207 -13.80 6.44 -16.64
N ARG A 208 -12.71 6.23 -17.37
CA ARG A 208 -11.39 6.75 -17.02
C ARG A 208 -11.39 8.28 -16.92
N VAL A 209 -10.50 8.87 -16.11
CA VAL A 209 -10.38 10.34 -16.02
C VAL A 209 -9.62 10.92 -17.21
N LEU A 210 -8.36 10.49 -17.42
CA LEU A 210 -7.47 11.05 -18.45
C LEU A 210 -6.87 9.95 -19.35
N MET A 211 -6.76 10.23 -20.66
CA MET A 211 -5.98 9.43 -21.60
C MET A 211 -5.02 10.30 -22.42
N LEU A 212 -3.76 9.89 -22.47
CA LEU A 212 -2.72 10.49 -23.32
C LEU A 212 -2.37 9.51 -24.44
N THR A 213 -2.40 10.00 -25.68
CA THR A 213 -2.15 9.21 -26.88
C THR A 213 -1.33 10.00 -27.91
N ASP A 214 -0.87 9.33 -28.96
CA ASP A 214 -0.10 9.88 -30.09
C ASP A 214 1.08 10.78 -29.67
N GLY A 215 1.78 10.40 -28.61
CA GLY A 215 2.95 11.13 -28.11
C GLY A 215 2.65 12.42 -27.35
N ALA A 216 1.41 12.63 -26.88
CA ALA A 216 1.04 13.81 -26.09
C ALA A 216 1.91 14.01 -24.83
N SER A 217 2.17 15.27 -24.47
CA SER A 217 2.88 15.63 -23.25
C SER A 217 2.01 16.52 -22.37
N VAL A 218 1.76 16.13 -21.13
CA VAL A 218 0.86 16.86 -20.24
C VAL A 218 1.57 17.14 -18.93
N THR A 219 1.61 18.41 -18.53
CA THR A 219 1.99 18.80 -17.16
C THR A 219 0.75 19.20 -16.40
N LEU A 220 0.40 18.43 -15.37
CA LEU A 220 -0.72 18.68 -14.47
C LEU A 220 -0.19 19.15 -13.11
N ARG A 221 -0.68 20.30 -12.62
CA ARG A 221 -0.25 20.85 -11.33
C ARG A 221 -1.41 21.23 -10.41
N GLY A 222 -1.36 20.79 -9.16
CA GLY A 222 -2.35 21.17 -8.14
C GLY A 222 -3.73 20.62 -8.46
N ALA A 223 -3.83 19.30 -8.62
CA ALA A 223 -5.05 18.62 -9.05
C ALA A 223 -5.31 17.37 -8.22
N ILE A 224 -6.58 16.97 -8.14
CA ILE A 224 -7.01 15.67 -7.61
C ILE A 224 -7.69 14.92 -8.75
N ILE A 225 -7.15 13.76 -9.14
CA ILE A 225 -7.73 12.85 -10.13
C ILE A 225 -8.46 11.73 -9.39
N THR A 226 -9.78 11.64 -9.53
CA THR A 226 -10.61 10.71 -8.76
C THR A 226 -11.80 10.16 -9.53
N GLY A 227 -12.39 9.10 -8.99
CA GLY A 227 -13.64 8.53 -9.46
C GLY A 227 -13.54 7.92 -10.85
N GLY A 228 -12.34 7.64 -11.36
CA GLY A 228 -12.15 6.91 -12.59
C GLY A 228 -12.53 5.44 -12.44
N GLU A 229 -13.35 4.91 -13.34
CA GLU A 229 -13.67 3.47 -13.42
C GLU A 229 -13.58 3.00 -14.87
N ALA A 230 -12.61 2.12 -15.14
CA ALA A 230 -12.33 1.66 -16.49
C ALA A 230 -12.37 0.13 -16.62
N ASN A 231 -12.92 -0.35 -17.73
CA ASN A 231 -12.84 -1.77 -18.10
C ASN A 231 -11.46 -2.16 -18.67
N ALA A 232 -10.61 -1.17 -18.97
CA ALA A 232 -9.26 -1.33 -19.50
C ALA A 232 -8.23 -0.58 -18.63
N ASP A 233 -6.95 -0.65 -19.00
CA ASP A 233 -5.83 -0.20 -18.16
C ASP A 233 -5.87 1.28 -17.78
N GLY A 234 -5.52 1.63 -16.54
CA GLY A 234 -5.31 3.01 -16.09
C GLY A 234 -6.56 3.70 -15.55
N GLY A 235 -7.19 3.19 -14.48
CA GLY A 235 -8.49 3.68 -13.99
C GLY A 235 -8.58 5.22 -13.86
N GLY A 236 -7.55 5.85 -13.29
CA GLY A 236 -7.42 7.30 -13.28
C GLY A 236 -6.83 7.83 -14.59
N VAL A 237 -5.60 7.43 -14.90
CA VAL A 237 -4.83 7.91 -16.06
C VAL A 237 -4.29 6.75 -16.87
N TYR A 238 -4.44 6.83 -18.19
CA TYR A 238 -3.76 5.94 -19.13
C TYR A 238 -2.80 6.72 -20.04
N VAL A 239 -1.51 6.39 -19.96
CA VAL A 239 -0.47 6.98 -20.80
C VAL A 239 -0.05 5.95 -21.85
N GLU A 240 -0.79 5.91 -22.96
CA GLU A 240 -0.51 4.98 -24.07
C GLU A 240 0.83 5.32 -24.74
N SER A 241 1.12 6.61 -24.91
CA SER A 241 2.39 7.13 -25.40
C SER A 241 2.60 8.57 -24.94
N GLY A 242 3.83 9.08 -25.11
CA GLY A 242 4.18 10.43 -24.67
C GLY A 242 4.52 10.50 -23.18
N ALA A 243 4.22 11.62 -22.53
CA ALA A 243 4.64 11.89 -21.15
C ALA A 243 3.57 12.58 -20.31
N PHE A 244 3.25 12.01 -19.15
CA PHE A 244 2.44 12.64 -18.12
C PHE A 244 3.34 13.11 -16.97
N SER A 245 3.27 14.39 -16.62
CA SER A 245 3.99 14.96 -15.47
C SER A 245 2.99 15.49 -14.44
N ALA A 246 2.85 14.80 -13.32
CA ALA A 246 2.01 15.19 -12.20
C ALA A 246 2.86 15.89 -11.12
N ILE A 247 2.46 17.09 -10.72
CA ILE A 247 3.19 17.90 -9.76
C ILE A 247 2.24 18.46 -8.72
N ASP A 248 2.50 18.24 -7.43
CA ASP A 248 1.57 18.65 -6.36
C ASP A 248 0.15 18.08 -6.62
N THR A 249 0.08 16.81 -7.02
CA THR A 249 -1.15 16.16 -7.49
C THR A 249 -1.50 14.98 -6.60
N THR A 250 -2.80 14.72 -6.42
CA THR A 250 -3.31 13.48 -5.82
C THR A 250 -4.03 12.65 -6.87
N ILE A 251 -3.73 11.36 -6.98
CA ILE A 251 -4.43 10.38 -7.82
C ILE A 251 -5.07 9.38 -6.87
N THR A 252 -6.40 9.43 -6.70
CA THR A 252 -7.08 8.69 -5.65
C THR A 252 -8.38 8.04 -6.09
N SER A 253 -8.73 6.92 -5.43
CA SER A 253 -10.07 6.32 -5.53
C SER A 253 -10.47 5.97 -6.96
N ASN A 254 -9.50 5.55 -7.77
CA ASN A 254 -9.72 5.07 -9.13
C ASN A 254 -9.69 3.54 -9.19
N PHE A 255 -10.46 2.97 -10.11
CA PHE A 255 -10.63 1.53 -10.26
C PHE A 255 -10.45 1.09 -11.73
N THR A 256 -9.83 -0.08 -11.92
CA THR A 256 -9.89 -0.80 -13.19
C THR A 256 -10.05 -2.31 -13.01
N LEU A 257 -10.71 -2.95 -13.98
CA LEU A 257 -10.74 -4.41 -14.12
C LEU A 257 -9.43 -5.00 -14.72
N SER A 258 -8.50 -4.14 -15.16
CA SER A 258 -7.24 -4.53 -15.78
C SER A 258 -6.04 -4.07 -14.94
N PHE A 259 -5.05 -3.38 -15.52
CA PHE A 259 -3.82 -2.94 -14.87
C PHE A 259 -3.80 -1.44 -14.56
N GLY A 260 -3.18 -1.04 -13.45
CA GLY A 260 -3.00 0.37 -13.11
C GLY A 260 -4.29 1.02 -12.60
N GLY A 261 -4.66 0.80 -11.33
CA GLY A 261 -5.86 1.40 -10.73
C GLY A 261 -5.82 2.93 -10.81
N GLY A 262 -4.72 3.53 -10.36
CA GLY A 262 -4.46 4.96 -10.50
C GLY A 262 -3.95 5.30 -11.90
N VAL A 263 -2.80 4.73 -12.28
CA VAL A 263 -2.12 5.02 -13.54
C VAL A 263 -1.66 3.74 -14.23
N CYS A 264 -1.85 3.63 -15.53
CA CYS A 264 -1.10 2.69 -16.37
C CYS A 264 -0.25 3.47 -17.37
N VAL A 265 1.06 3.17 -17.43
CA VAL A 265 2.02 3.90 -18.24
C VAL A 265 2.80 2.98 -19.18
N LEU A 266 2.58 3.17 -20.49
CA LEU A 266 3.39 2.64 -21.59
C LEU A 266 4.39 3.69 -22.10
N GLY A 267 4.03 4.98 -21.99
CA GLY A 267 4.93 6.10 -22.23
C GLY A 267 5.82 6.42 -21.02
N THR A 268 5.82 7.69 -20.59
CA THR A 268 6.52 8.14 -19.39
C THR A 268 5.56 8.78 -18.40
N PHE A 269 5.70 8.48 -17.12
CA PHE A 269 5.02 9.13 -16.03
C PHE A 269 6.06 9.74 -15.09
N ASN A 270 6.02 11.05 -14.88
CA ASN A 270 6.84 11.77 -13.92
C ASN A 270 5.95 12.26 -12.78
N ALA A 271 6.16 11.75 -11.58
CA ALA A 271 5.49 12.21 -10.37
C ALA A 271 6.48 12.99 -9.50
N VAL A 272 6.13 14.22 -9.17
CA VAL A 272 6.91 15.09 -8.27
C VAL A 272 6.00 15.60 -7.19
N ASN A 273 6.34 15.38 -5.91
CA ASN A 273 5.48 15.79 -4.78
C ASN A 273 4.02 15.35 -4.99
N THR A 274 3.84 14.09 -5.37
CA THR A 274 2.54 13.56 -5.80
C THR A 274 2.12 12.44 -4.84
N LYS A 275 0.80 12.29 -4.64
CA LYS A 275 0.21 11.22 -3.85
C LYS A 275 -0.61 10.29 -4.73
N ILE A 276 -0.34 9.00 -4.70
CA ILE A 276 -1.08 7.96 -5.44
C ILE A 276 -1.69 7.04 -4.39
N GLU A 277 -2.98 7.21 -4.10
CA GLU A 277 -3.60 6.58 -2.94
C GLU A 277 -4.94 5.91 -3.19
N SER A 278 -5.26 4.86 -2.42
CA SER A 278 -6.60 4.25 -2.42
C SER A 278 -7.11 3.84 -3.81
N ASN A 279 -6.22 3.54 -4.74
CA ASN A 279 -6.57 3.06 -6.07
C ASN A 279 -6.59 1.54 -6.09
N ARG A 280 -7.39 0.97 -6.98
CA ARG A 280 -7.57 -0.48 -7.07
C ARG A 280 -7.51 -0.98 -8.51
N ALA A 281 -6.72 -2.03 -8.72
CA ALA A 281 -6.74 -2.83 -9.94
C ALA A 281 -7.25 -4.24 -9.61
N PHE A 282 -8.04 -4.83 -10.50
CA PHE A 282 -8.39 -6.25 -10.36
C PHE A 282 -7.17 -7.14 -10.62
N TRP A 283 -6.32 -6.78 -11.59
CA TRP A 283 -5.08 -7.50 -11.90
C TRP A 283 -3.87 -6.92 -11.19
N SER A 284 -3.07 -6.02 -11.79
CA SER A 284 -1.80 -5.62 -11.16
C SER A 284 -1.57 -4.11 -11.22
N GLY A 285 -0.78 -3.61 -10.27
CA GLY A 285 -0.50 -2.18 -10.15
C GLY A 285 -1.71 -1.44 -9.60
N GLY A 286 -2.07 -1.69 -8.34
CA GLY A 286 -3.21 -1.01 -7.73
C GLY A 286 -3.08 0.50 -7.82
N GLY A 287 -1.90 1.03 -7.51
CA GLY A 287 -1.52 2.41 -7.78
C GLY A 287 -1.09 2.60 -9.23
N VAL A 288 0.02 1.98 -9.62
CA VAL A 288 0.66 2.19 -10.93
C VAL A 288 1.04 0.87 -11.61
N CYS A 289 0.68 0.72 -12.89
CA CYS A 289 1.26 -0.29 -13.79
C CYS A 289 2.30 0.35 -14.70
N VAL A 290 3.52 -0.22 -14.75
CA VAL A 290 4.68 0.32 -15.46
C VAL A 290 5.13 -0.65 -16.56
N ILE A 291 4.83 -0.28 -17.79
CA ILE A 291 5.30 -0.93 -19.01
C ILE A 291 6.37 -0.07 -19.69
N GLY A 292 6.21 1.26 -19.62
CA GLY A 292 7.19 2.25 -20.07
C GLY A 292 8.12 2.69 -18.95
N THR A 293 8.10 3.98 -18.60
CA THR A 293 8.93 4.54 -17.52
C THR A 293 8.08 5.28 -16.49
N PHE A 294 8.32 5.01 -15.22
CA PHE A 294 7.78 5.79 -14.12
C PHE A 294 8.92 6.39 -13.31
N ASN A 295 8.97 7.72 -13.21
CA ASN A 295 9.92 8.46 -12.38
C ASN A 295 9.14 9.09 -11.22
N ALA A 296 9.47 8.71 -9.99
CA ALA A 296 8.87 9.24 -8.77
C ALA A 296 9.94 9.98 -7.95
N VAL A 297 9.66 11.24 -7.63
CA VAL A 297 10.49 12.09 -6.78
C VAL A 297 9.59 12.68 -5.70
N ASP A 298 9.98 12.55 -4.43
CA ASP A 298 9.21 13.05 -3.29
C ASP A 298 7.74 12.60 -3.34
N THR A 299 7.49 11.36 -3.75
CA THR A 299 6.14 10.85 -4.05
C THR A 299 5.72 9.83 -2.99
N THR A 300 4.42 9.81 -2.66
CA THR A 300 3.83 8.82 -1.76
C THR A 300 2.87 7.92 -2.52
N ILE A 301 3.07 6.60 -2.43
CA ILE A 301 2.23 5.57 -3.04
C ILE A 301 1.64 4.74 -1.90
N GLU A 302 0.37 4.96 -1.57
CA GLU A 302 -0.21 4.37 -0.35
C GLU A 302 -1.61 3.79 -0.45
N SER A 303 -1.89 2.77 0.37
CA SER A 303 -3.23 2.19 0.49
C SER A 303 -3.85 1.71 -0.84
N ASN A 304 -3.02 1.38 -1.83
CA ASN A 304 -3.50 0.86 -3.10
C ASN A 304 -3.62 -0.67 -3.04
N THR A 305 -4.51 -1.22 -3.87
CA THR A 305 -4.80 -2.67 -3.89
C THR A 305 -4.71 -3.26 -5.30
N GLY A 306 -3.96 -4.35 -5.46
CA GLY A 306 -3.86 -5.13 -6.69
C GLY A 306 -3.68 -6.63 -6.39
N ALA A 307 -3.65 -7.48 -7.42
CA ALA A 307 -3.25 -8.88 -7.28
C ALA A 307 -1.72 -9.02 -7.20
N PHE A 308 -0.99 -8.34 -8.09
CA PHE A 308 0.46 -8.11 -7.94
C PHE A 308 0.77 -6.62 -7.88
N GLY A 309 1.75 -6.22 -7.06
CA GLY A 309 2.16 -4.82 -6.97
C GLY A 309 1.02 -3.95 -6.46
N GLY A 310 0.65 -4.11 -5.18
CA GLY A 310 -0.46 -3.35 -4.58
C GLY A 310 -0.29 -1.85 -4.82
N GLY A 311 0.93 -1.34 -4.59
CA GLY A 311 1.34 0.00 -4.99
C GLY A 311 1.74 0.05 -6.46
N VAL A 312 2.81 -0.65 -6.85
CA VAL A 312 3.40 -0.58 -8.19
C VAL A 312 3.65 -1.96 -8.78
N TYR A 313 3.24 -2.18 -10.02
CA TYR A 313 3.59 -3.35 -10.82
C TYR A 313 4.48 -2.94 -12.00
N VAL A 314 5.72 -3.43 -12.02
CA VAL A 314 6.68 -3.18 -13.08
C VAL A 314 6.76 -4.43 -13.96
N GLU A 315 6.07 -4.39 -15.11
CA GLU A 315 5.96 -5.54 -16.00
C GLU A 315 7.27 -5.76 -16.77
N SER A 316 7.59 -4.85 -17.67
CA SER A 316 8.80 -4.85 -18.51
C SER A 316 9.52 -3.50 -18.54
N GLY A 317 8.93 -2.49 -17.89
CA GLY A 317 9.42 -1.12 -17.89
C GLY A 317 10.46 -0.83 -16.82
N VAL A 318 10.64 0.48 -16.56
CA VAL A 318 11.56 0.99 -15.54
C VAL A 318 10.81 1.86 -14.55
N PHE A 319 10.92 1.53 -13.27
CA PHE A 319 10.51 2.39 -12.18
C PHE A 319 11.75 3.00 -11.54
N ASN A 320 11.87 4.32 -11.55
CA ASN A 320 12.90 5.08 -10.83
C ASN A 320 12.24 5.81 -9.67
N ALA A 321 12.66 5.52 -8.45
CA ALA A 321 12.19 6.18 -7.24
C ALA A 321 13.34 6.90 -6.55
N THR A 322 13.09 8.13 -6.15
CA THR A 322 14.01 8.93 -5.33
C THR A 322 13.21 9.61 -4.23
N ASP A 323 13.65 9.46 -2.99
CA ASP A 323 13.00 10.05 -1.82
C ASP A 323 11.48 9.74 -1.78
N THR A 324 11.11 8.51 -2.17
CA THR A 324 9.72 8.08 -2.37
C THR A 324 9.28 7.19 -1.22
N THR A 325 7.99 7.23 -0.87
CA THR A 325 7.40 6.37 0.16
C THR A 325 6.37 5.42 -0.46
N VAL A 326 6.54 4.12 -0.28
CA VAL A 326 5.57 3.07 -0.68
C VAL A 326 5.01 2.43 0.59
N LEU A 327 3.78 2.80 0.97
CA LEU A 327 3.23 2.55 2.30
C LEU A 327 1.86 1.85 2.29
N SER A 328 1.66 0.84 3.13
CA SER A 328 0.32 0.27 3.41
C SER A 328 -0.44 -0.22 2.17
N ASN A 329 0.27 -0.60 1.11
CA ASN A 329 -0.36 -1.19 -0.07
C ASN A 329 -0.59 -2.68 0.13
N THR A 330 -1.61 -3.22 -0.54
CA THR A 330 -2.03 -4.61 -0.39
C THR A 330 -2.01 -5.35 -1.72
N ALA A 331 -1.38 -6.52 -1.75
CA ALA A 331 -1.39 -7.45 -2.88
C ALA A 331 -2.02 -8.80 -2.51
N ASN A 332 -2.75 -9.40 -3.44
CA ASN A 332 -3.30 -10.75 -3.22
C ASN A 332 -2.24 -11.86 -3.37
N TRP A 333 -1.28 -11.70 -4.26
CA TRP A 333 -0.33 -12.76 -4.63
C TRP A 333 1.13 -12.36 -4.43
N GLY A 334 1.49 -11.11 -4.73
CA GLY A 334 2.89 -10.74 -4.69
C GLY A 334 3.17 -9.25 -4.70
N GLY A 335 4.12 -8.81 -3.87
CA GLY A 335 4.61 -7.44 -3.90
C GLY A 335 3.55 -6.50 -3.35
N GLY A 336 3.29 -6.58 -2.04
CA GLY A 336 2.32 -5.70 -1.38
C GLY A 336 2.57 -4.24 -1.74
N GLY A 337 3.84 -3.81 -1.64
CA GLY A 337 4.31 -2.53 -2.14
C GLY A 337 4.57 -2.56 -3.65
N VAL A 338 5.60 -3.31 -4.06
CA VAL A 338 6.10 -3.32 -5.44
C VAL A 338 6.27 -4.76 -5.95
N CYS A 339 5.82 -5.03 -7.17
CA CYS A 339 6.16 -6.26 -7.88
C CYS A 339 6.96 -5.91 -9.14
N VAL A 340 8.21 -6.38 -9.19
CA VAL A 340 9.11 -6.24 -10.34
C VAL A 340 9.10 -7.54 -11.12
N TYR A 341 8.17 -7.69 -12.06
CA TYR A 341 7.95 -8.96 -12.75
C TYR A 341 9.08 -9.31 -13.72
N GLY A 342 9.35 -8.45 -14.71
CA GLY A 342 10.44 -8.60 -15.67
C GLY A 342 11.21 -7.29 -15.96
N GLY A 343 10.77 -6.17 -15.39
CA GLY A 343 11.40 -4.86 -15.57
C GLY A 343 12.53 -4.57 -14.57
N VAL A 344 12.81 -3.28 -14.42
CA VAL A 344 13.84 -2.76 -13.50
C VAL A 344 13.23 -1.77 -12.53
N PHE A 345 13.52 -1.93 -11.25
CA PHE A 345 13.23 -0.95 -10.21
C PHE A 345 14.55 -0.37 -9.69
N ASN A 346 14.79 0.92 -9.90
CA ASN A 346 15.91 1.66 -9.33
C ASN A 346 15.39 2.55 -8.21
N ASP A 347 15.89 2.34 -7.00
CA ASP A 347 15.39 2.99 -5.81
C ASP A 347 16.52 3.64 -5.02
N HIS A 348 16.34 4.93 -4.71
CA HIS A 348 17.35 5.76 -4.07
C HIS A 348 16.74 6.51 -2.87
N ASN A 349 17.24 6.23 -1.67
CA ASN A 349 16.86 6.91 -0.43
C ASN A 349 15.35 6.89 -0.11
N SER A 350 14.65 5.84 -0.54
CA SER A 350 13.20 5.70 -0.34
C SER A 350 12.86 4.85 0.89
N THR A 351 11.57 4.78 1.21
CA THR A 351 11.02 3.89 2.23
C THR A 351 9.92 3.01 1.62
N ILE A 352 9.99 1.70 1.84
CA ILE A 352 8.96 0.71 1.47
C ILE A 352 8.50 0.05 2.75
N GLU A 353 7.33 0.43 3.25
CA GLU A 353 6.91 0.02 4.59
C GLU A 353 5.44 -0.35 4.78
N SER A 354 5.20 -1.21 5.77
CA SER A 354 3.86 -1.64 6.20
C SER A 354 2.98 -2.20 5.07
N ASN A 355 3.59 -2.70 3.99
CA ASN A 355 2.86 -3.29 2.90
C ASN A 355 2.52 -4.76 3.22
N LEU A 356 1.40 -5.23 2.67
CA LEU A 356 0.84 -6.55 2.93
C LEU A 356 0.72 -7.34 1.62
N SER A 357 1.19 -8.59 1.64
CA SER A 357 0.87 -9.59 0.63
C SER A 357 0.26 -10.83 1.26
N TYR A 358 -0.84 -11.33 0.69
CA TYR A 358 -1.46 -12.58 1.16
C TYR A 358 -0.69 -13.85 0.74
N GLU A 359 0.34 -13.72 -0.08
CA GLU A 359 1.26 -14.80 -0.40
C GLU A 359 2.71 -14.31 -0.25
N ASN A 360 3.27 -13.65 -1.28
CA ASN A 360 4.71 -13.46 -1.40
C ASN A 360 5.15 -11.98 -1.36
N GLY A 361 6.34 -11.70 -0.84
CA GLY A 361 6.99 -10.38 -0.91
C GLY A 361 6.11 -9.27 -0.36
N GLY A 362 6.02 -9.15 0.97
CA GLY A 362 5.17 -8.15 1.62
C GLY A 362 5.52 -6.74 1.16
N GLY A 363 6.81 -6.42 1.12
CA GLY A 363 7.33 -5.19 0.52
C GLY A 363 7.48 -5.32 -0.98
N VAL A 364 8.42 -6.17 -1.42
CA VAL A 364 8.83 -6.28 -2.82
C VAL A 364 8.90 -7.74 -3.29
N VAL A 365 8.38 -8.00 -4.49
CA VAL A 365 8.69 -9.21 -5.26
C VAL A 365 9.60 -8.87 -6.42
N VAL A 366 10.61 -9.71 -6.68
CA VAL A 366 11.64 -9.50 -7.70
C VAL A 366 11.76 -10.73 -8.61
N GLY A 367 11.15 -10.64 -9.80
CA GLY A 367 11.41 -11.51 -10.94
C GLY A 367 12.38 -10.90 -11.96
N GLY A 368 12.43 -9.57 -12.05
CA GLY A 368 13.39 -8.79 -12.84
C GLY A 368 14.61 -8.34 -12.01
N THR A 369 14.95 -7.06 -12.09
CA THR A 369 16.06 -6.46 -11.30
C THR A 369 15.56 -5.38 -10.36
N PHE A 370 15.94 -5.48 -9.09
CA PHE A 370 15.73 -4.43 -8.10
C PHE A 370 17.09 -3.90 -7.63
N ASN A 371 17.35 -2.62 -7.88
CA ASN A 371 18.52 -1.90 -7.40
C ASN A 371 18.09 -0.96 -6.28
N SER A 372 18.55 -1.20 -5.07
CA SER A 372 18.24 -0.40 -3.90
C SER A 372 19.50 0.24 -3.35
N ILE A 373 19.48 1.56 -3.20
CA ILE A 373 20.59 2.34 -2.63
C ILE A 373 20.05 3.24 -1.53
N GLY A 374 20.46 2.99 -0.29
CA GLY A 374 20.01 3.81 0.85
C GLY A 374 18.52 3.63 1.19
N THR A 375 17.85 2.61 0.67
CA THR A 375 16.42 2.37 0.91
C THR A 375 16.21 1.67 2.26
N THR A 376 15.13 2.02 2.94
CA THR A 376 14.59 1.24 4.08
C THR A 376 13.37 0.43 3.65
N ILE A 377 13.42 -0.90 3.82
CA ILE A 377 12.34 -1.85 3.57
C ILE A 377 11.88 -2.39 4.92
N ALA A 378 10.80 -1.86 5.48
CA ALA A 378 10.48 -2.06 6.89
C ALA A 378 9.03 -2.47 7.18
N SER A 379 8.85 -3.32 8.20
CA SER A 379 7.51 -3.65 8.75
C SER A 379 6.54 -4.24 7.72
N ASN A 380 7.05 -4.79 6.62
CA ASN A 380 6.21 -5.40 5.60
C ASN A 380 5.86 -6.84 6.01
N THR A 381 4.69 -7.30 5.58
CA THR A 381 4.16 -8.62 5.94
C THR A 381 3.79 -9.41 4.69
N ALA A 382 4.33 -10.62 4.59
CA ALA A 382 3.86 -11.65 3.66
C ALA A 382 3.28 -12.80 4.47
N LEU A 383 2.23 -13.48 4.00
CA LEU A 383 1.73 -14.66 4.71
C LEU A 383 2.54 -15.93 4.40
N GLU A 384 3.30 -15.95 3.30
CA GLU A 384 4.10 -17.11 2.90
C GLU A 384 5.60 -16.78 2.86
N LEU A 385 6.09 -16.12 1.81
CA LEU A 385 7.53 -16.01 1.52
C LEU A 385 7.98 -14.55 1.46
N GLY A 386 9.07 -14.22 2.16
CA GLY A 386 9.74 -12.93 2.01
C GLY A 386 8.93 -11.77 2.57
N GLY A 387 9.00 -11.50 3.87
CA GLY A 387 8.22 -10.42 4.48
C GLY A 387 8.59 -9.07 3.89
N GLY A 388 9.90 -8.80 3.78
CA GLY A 388 10.43 -7.63 3.10
C GLY A 388 10.52 -7.87 1.60
N VAL A 389 11.32 -8.86 1.19
CA VAL A 389 11.63 -9.13 -0.22
C VAL A 389 11.52 -10.62 -0.55
N HIS A 390 10.87 -10.96 -1.67
CA HIS A 390 11.01 -12.29 -2.29
C HIS A 390 11.67 -12.14 -3.66
N VAL A 391 12.79 -12.82 -3.87
CA VAL A 391 13.51 -12.89 -5.14
C VAL A 391 13.30 -14.26 -5.81
N TYR A 392 12.63 -14.29 -6.95
CA TYR A 392 12.44 -15.49 -7.78
C TYR A 392 13.76 -15.94 -8.43
N ALA A 393 13.78 -17.14 -9.01
CA ALA A 393 14.98 -17.76 -9.59
C ALA A 393 15.74 -16.87 -10.59
N ASN A 394 15.01 -16.15 -11.45
CA ASN A 394 15.61 -15.24 -12.44
C ASN A 394 15.84 -13.82 -11.90
N GLY A 395 15.38 -13.55 -10.68
CA GLY A 395 15.43 -12.24 -10.06
C GLY A 395 16.81 -11.91 -9.52
N THR A 396 17.17 -10.62 -9.60
CA THR A 396 18.38 -10.08 -8.96
C THR A 396 18.01 -8.90 -8.07
N PHE A 397 18.40 -8.98 -6.81
CA PHE A 397 18.30 -7.87 -5.86
C PHE A 397 19.70 -7.34 -5.52
N ASN A 398 19.98 -6.09 -5.88
CA ASN A 398 21.22 -5.40 -5.54
C ASN A 398 20.92 -4.41 -4.42
N ALA A 399 21.38 -4.70 -3.20
CA ALA A 399 21.15 -3.88 -2.02
C ALA A 399 22.45 -3.21 -1.58
N MET A 400 22.52 -1.88 -1.68
CA MET A 400 23.71 -1.11 -1.30
C MET A 400 23.35 -0.07 -0.24
N SER A 401 23.95 -0.18 0.95
CA SER A 401 23.67 0.73 2.07
C SER A 401 22.17 0.77 2.43
N SER A 402 21.46 -0.33 2.18
CA SER A 402 20.02 -0.45 2.40
C SER A 402 19.72 -1.21 3.69
N SER A 403 18.46 -1.17 4.14
CA SER A 403 18.03 -1.85 5.37
C SER A 403 16.74 -2.63 5.18
N LEU A 404 16.71 -3.88 5.62
CA LEU A 404 15.53 -4.73 5.71
C LEU A 404 15.19 -4.93 7.20
N LEU A 405 14.14 -4.26 7.68
CA LEU A 405 13.87 -4.11 9.11
C LEU A 405 12.49 -4.62 9.52
N SER A 406 12.40 -5.43 10.57
CA SER A 406 11.12 -5.77 11.21
C SER A 406 10.06 -6.38 10.28
N ASN A 407 10.48 -7.01 9.19
CA ASN A 407 9.57 -7.63 8.24
C ASN A 407 9.16 -9.03 8.73
N ILE A 408 7.96 -9.47 8.34
CA ILE A 408 7.33 -10.68 8.86
C ILE A 408 6.87 -11.59 7.71
N ALA A 409 7.22 -12.88 7.78
CA ALA A 409 6.70 -13.92 6.89
C ALA A 409 6.65 -15.29 7.56
N ASN A 410 6.13 -16.30 6.85
CA ASN A 410 6.28 -17.69 7.29
C ASN A 410 7.71 -18.20 7.03
N PHE A 411 8.28 -17.87 5.86
CA PHE A 411 9.66 -18.17 5.48
C PHE A 411 10.37 -16.91 4.99
N GLY A 412 11.57 -16.64 5.50
CA GLY A 412 12.34 -15.47 5.09
C GLY A 412 11.72 -14.17 5.58
N GLY A 413 11.79 -13.88 6.88
CA GLY A 413 11.15 -12.70 7.46
C GLY A 413 11.60 -11.42 6.77
N GLY A 414 12.92 -11.22 6.64
CA GLY A 414 13.49 -10.15 5.84
C GLY A 414 13.41 -10.48 4.35
N MET A 415 13.97 -11.63 3.95
CA MET A 415 14.09 -12.02 2.56
C MET A 415 13.90 -13.53 2.33
N TYR A 416 13.19 -13.90 1.26
CA TYR A 416 13.19 -15.25 0.70
C TYR A 416 13.86 -15.24 -0.68
N LEU A 417 14.86 -16.10 -0.86
CA LEU A 417 15.82 -15.99 -1.96
C LEU A 417 15.92 -17.31 -2.74
N VAL A 418 15.37 -17.32 -3.96
CA VAL A 418 15.60 -18.38 -4.96
C VAL A 418 16.61 -17.91 -6.01
N GLY A 419 16.60 -16.62 -6.34
CA GLY A 419 17.56 -15.97 -7.22
C GLY A 419 18.80 -15.45 -6.49
N THR A 420 19.34 -14.31 -6.95
CA THR A 420 20.57 -13.73 -6.38
C THR A 420 20.30 -12.43 -5.62
N CYS A 421 20.95 -12.29 -4.46
CA CYS A 421 21.02 -11.03 -3.73
C CYS A 421 22.49 -10.61 -3.57
N ASN A 422 22.83 -9.40 -4.01
CA ASN A 422 24.12 -8.77 -3.79
C ASN A 422 23.96 -7.68 -2.74
N ALA A 423 24.31 -7.99 -1.49
CA ALA A 423 24.18 -7.10 -0.34
C ALA A 423 25.53 -6.50 0.03
N THR A 424 25.68 -5.18 -0.05
CA THR A 424 26.89 -4.45 0.38
C THR A 424 26.53 -3.34 1.34
N ASN A 425 27.17 -3.30 2.52
CA ASN A 425 26.86 -2.32 3.58
C ASN A 425 25.38 -2.34 4.00
N THR A 426 24.73 -3.49 3.88
CA THR A 426 23.28 -3.63 4.11
C THR A 426 23.02 -4.18 5.50
N THR A 427 21.88 -3.79 6.08
CA THR A 427 21.42 -4.32 7.38
C THR A 427 20.15 -5.14 7.19
N MET A 428 20.10 -6.34 7.76
CA MET A 428 18.90 -7.18 7.86
C MET A 428 18.63 -7.43 9.34
N ALA A 429 17.70 -6.67 9.92
CA ALA A 429 17.52 -6.67 11.37
C ALA A 429 16.08 -6.79 11.86
N SER A 430 15.91 -7.45 13.00
CA SER A 430 14.63 -7.59 13.70
C SER A 430 13.52 -8.26 12.89
N ASN A 431 13.88 -8.93 11.79
CA ASN A 431 12.91 -9.61 10.95
C ASN A 431 12.50 -10.94 11.57
N ARG A 432 11.26 -11.37 11.29
CA ARG A 432 10.68 -12.57 11.86
C ARG A 432 10.14 -13.49 10.77
N ALA A 433 10.62 -14.72 10.77
CA ALA A 433 9.96 -15.84 10.12
C ALA A 433 9.26 -16.69 11.18
N ASP A 434 8.09 -17.25 10.88
CA ASP A 434 7.48 -18.22 11.79
C ASP A 434 8.14 -19.60 11.69
N THR A 435 8.75 -19.94 10.55
CA THR A 435 9.41 -21.23 10.34
C THR A 435 10.92 -21.09 10.11
N HIS A 436 11.38 -20.59 8.97
CA HIS A 436 12.81 -20.62 8.62
C HIS A 436 13.33 -19.26 8.14
N GLY A 437 14.55 -18.92 8.55
CA GLY A 437 15.30 -17.78 8.03
C GLY A 437 14.71 -16.44 8.49
N GLY A 438 14.95 -16.06 9.74
CA GLY A 438 14.34 -14.85 10.30
C GLY A 438 14.74 -13.61 9.51
N GLY A 439 16.03 -13.47 9.23
CA GLY A 439 16.56 -12.47 8.31
C GLY A 439 16.44 -12.94 6.86
N THR A 440 16.97 -14.11 6.54
CA THR A 440 16.97 -14.64 5.16
C THR A 440 16.74 -16.14 5.10
N TYR A 441 15.85 -16.56 4.20
CA TYR A 441 15.79 -17.94 3.72
C TYR A 441 16.43 -18.00 2.33
N ILE A 442 17.46 -18.83 2.17
CA ILE A 442 18.06 -19.15 0.87
C ILE A 442 17.58 -20.53 0.44
N SER A 443 16.91 -20.58 -0.70
CA SER A 443 16.27 -21.76 -1.26
C SER A 443 16.90 -22.13 -2.60
N GLY A 444 17.04 -23.42 -2.82
CA GLY A 444 17.34 -24.00 -4.13
C GLY A 444 16.52 -25.26 -4.35
N THR A 445 16.70 -25.90 -5.50
CA THR A 445 16.04 -27.17 -5.82
C THR A 445 17.04 -28.25 -6.22
N GLU A 446 16.80 -29.50 -5.78
CA GLU A 446 17.44 -30.68 -6.38
C GLU A 446 16.76 -30.97 -7.72
N SER A 447 17.08 -30.21 -8.76
CA SER A 447 16.62 -30.54 -10.11
C SER A 447 17.75 -31.22 -10.90
N PRO A 448 17.53 -32.42 -11.47
CA PRO A 448 18.52 -33.05 -12.34
C PRO A 448 18.83 -32.17 -13.55
N GLY A 449 20.01 -31.54 -13.57
CA GLY A 449 20.51 -30.78 -14.72
C GLY A 449 20.42 -29.25 -14.63
N ALA A 450 19.90 -28.68 -13.53
CA ALA A 450 20.00 -27.25 -13.25
C ALA A 450 20.02 -26.99 -11.73
N PHE A 451 21.09 -26.37 -11.23
CA PHE A 451 21.13 -25.83 -9.87
C PHE A 451 20.46 -24.45 -9.89
N GLU A 452 19.13 -24.39 -9.84
CA GLU A 452 18.46 -23.18 -9.36
C GLU A 452 18.75 -23.12 -7.86
N SER A 453 19.76 -22.33 -7.50
CA SER A 453 20.28 -22.22 -6.14
C SER A 453 20.34 -20.75 -5.78
N GLY A 454 19.59 -20.37 -4.74
CA GLY A 454 19.65 -19.03 -4.20
C GLY A 454 21.07 -18.70 -3.74
N ASN A 455 21.51 -17.46 -4.00
CA ASN A 455 22.80 -16.99 -3.53
C ASN A 455 22.70 -15.61 -2.86
N LEU A 456 23.06 -15.55 -1.58
CA LEU A 456 23.30 -14.31 -0.86
C LEU A 456 24.80 -13.99 -0.86
N ASN A 457 25.20 -13.01 -1.67
CA ASN A 457 26.53 -12.41 -1.65
C ASN A 457 26.53 -11.22 -0.69
N ALA A 458 26.98 -11.42 0.55
CA ALA A 458 27.01 -10.41 1.60
C ALA A 458 28.43 -9.88 1.83
N ALA A 459 28.63 -8.58 1.63
CA ALA A 459 29.87 -7.87 1.94
C ALA A 459 29.58 -6.74 2.95
N HIS A 460 30.32 -6.68 4.05
CA HIS A 460 30.14 -5.62 5.07
C HIS A 460 28.68 -5.51 5.57
N THR A 461 27.99 -6.64 5.64
CA THR A 461 26.55 -6.70 5.92
C THR A 461 26.33 -7.12 7.38
N ALA A 462 25.25 -6.63 7.98
CA ALA A 462 24.84 -7.00 9.33
C ALA A 462 23.51 -7.76 9.28
N ILE A 463 23.47 -9.00 9.75
CA ILE A 463 22.26 -9.82 9.90
C ILE A 463 22.03 -10.01 11.40
N THR A 464 21.15 -9.20 11.98
CA THR A 464 21.08 -9.07 13.44
C THR A 464 19.69 -9.11 14.04
N SER A 465 19.55 -9.68 15.24
CA SER A 465 18.29 -9.64 16.01
C SER A 465 17.08 -10.26 15.31
N ASN A 466 17.30 -11.11 14.31
CA ASN A 466 16.23 -11.78 13.58
C ASN A 466 15.76 -13.03 14.34
N ARG A 467 14.53 -13.48 14.04
CA ARG A 467 13.90 -14.62 14.71
C ARG A 467 13.25 -15.59 13.73
N ALA A 468 13.48 -16.88 13.93
CA ALA A 468 12.78 -17.99 13.26
C ALA A 468 12.71 -19.23 14.15
N GLN A 469 12.07 -20.32 13.73
CA GLN A 469 12.26 -21.62 14.38
C GLN A 469 13.62 -22.21 14.04
N ARG A 470 14.08 -22.04 12.80
CA ARG A 470 15.41 -22.48 12.34
C ARG A 470 16.11 -21.40 11.53
N GLY A 471 17.41 -21.26 11.70
CA GLY A 471 18.18 -20.21 11.06
C GLY A 471 17.67 -18.85 11.50
N GLY A 472 17.85 -18.52 12.78
CA GLY A 472 17.31 -17.29 13.37
C GLY A 472 17.71 -16.06 12.53
N GLY A 473 18.96 -16.01 12.08
CA GLY A 473 19.43 -15.08 11.06
C GLY A 473 19.20 -15.60 9.65
N VAL A 474 19.88 -16.70 9.30
CA VAL A 474 19.88 -17.26 7.94
C VAL A 474 19.57 -18.76 7.96
N TYR A 475 18.69 -19.20 7.07
CA TYR A 475 18.49 -20.62 6.76
C TYR A 475 18.89 -20.88 5.31
N VAL A 476 19.67 -21.92 5.06
CA VAL A 476 20.16 -22.28 3.72
C VAL A 476 19.78 -23.71 3.37
N SER A 477 19.11 -23.90 2.23
CA SER A 477 18.75 -25.19 1.64
C SER A 477 19.14 -25.19 0.16
N TYR A 478 20.04 -26.08 -0.27
CA TYR A 478 20.60 -26.22 -1.63
C TYR A 478 21.32 -24.98 -2.23
N GLY A 479 21.28 -23.84 -1.54
CA GLY A 479 21.89 -22.58 -1.96
C GLY A 479 23.22 -22.25 -1.27
N ALA A 480 23.70 -21.03 -1.51
CA ALA A 480 24.93 -20.51 -0.94
C ALA A 480 24.70 -19.20 -0.18
N PHE A 481 25.32 -19.11 0.99
CA PHE A 481 25.56 -17.85 1.69
C PHE A 481 27.05 -17.51 1.61
N ASP A 482 27.39 -16.53 0.79
CA ASP A 482 28.76 -16.04 0.59
C ASP A 482 28.97 -14.76 1.40
N ALA A 483 29.58 -14.89 2.58
CA ALA A 483 29.79 -13.78 3.51
C ALA A 483 31.26 -13.33 3.56
N PHE A 484 31.48 -12.03 3.36
CA PHE A 484 32.77 -11.35 3.49
C PHE A 484 32.64 -10.15 4.42
N ASP A 485 33.51 -10.05 5.44
CA ASP A 485 33.49 -8.96 6.45
C ASP A 485 32.07 -8.70 7.01
N THR A 486 31.32 -9.78 7.24
CA THR A 486 29.89 -9.74 7.61
C THR A 486 29.70 -10.08 9.07
N THR A 487 28.64 -9.55 9.69
CA THR A 487 28.25 -9.87 11.07
C THR A 487 26.91 -10.61 11.08
N VAL A 488 26.87 -11.78 11.70
CA VAL A 488 25.64 -12.53 12.02
C VAL A 488 25.52 -12.54 13.54
N ALA A 489 24.67 -11.69 14.12
CA ALA A 489 24.66 -11.52 15.57
C ALA A 489 23.30 -11.34 16.23
N SER A 490 23.17 -11.79 17.48
CA SER A 490 21.95 -11.61 18.28
C SER A 490 20.69 -12.21 17.67
N ASN A 491 20.81 -13.12 16.69
CA ASN A 491 19.67 -13.78 16.10
C ASN A 491 19.19 -14.93 16.99
N THR A 492 17.91 -15.26 16.91
CA THR A 492 17.29 -16.29 17.75
C THR A 492 16.52 -17.32 16.93
N ALA A 493 16.94 -18.57 17.01
CA ALA A 493 16.11 -19.72 16.66
C ALA A 493 15.25 -20.09 17.89
N ASN A 494 13.93 -20.14 17.77
CA ASN A 494 13.02 -20.44 18.88
C ASN A 494 11.89 -21.39 18.44
N GLY A 495 11.82 -22.56 19.07
CA GLY A 495 10.80 -23.59 18.81
C GLY A 495 11.21 -24.93 19.42
N GLU A 496 10.35 -25.95 19.31
CA GLU A 496 10.65 -27.30 19.83
C GLU A 496 11.98 -27.84 19.25
N TYR A 497 12.18 -27.63 17.94
CA TYR A 497 13.39 -27.97 17.19
C TYR A 497 14.13 -26.69 16.76
N ALA A 498 14.62 -25.93 17.74
CA ALA A 498 15.41 -24.73 17.49
C ALA A 498 16.80 -25.11 16.96
N GLN A 499 17.13 -24.65 15.75
CA GLN A 499 18.35 -25.06 15.05
C GLN A 499 19.02 -23.86 14.39
N GLY A 500 20.32 -23.67 14.65
CA GLY A 500 21.08 -22.59 14.03
C GLY A 500 20.59 -21.22 14.46
N GLY A 501 20.93 -20.79 15.68
CA GLY A 501 20.50 -19.48 16.19
C GLY A 501 20.89 -18.34 15.27
N GLY A 502 22.12 -18.38 14.75
CA GLY A 502 22.60 -17.50 13.68
C GLY A 502 22.28 -18.07 12.31
N VAL A 503 22.90 -19.20 11.96
CA VAL A 503 22.79 -19.83 10.64
C VAL A 503 22.42 -21.31 10.77
N CYS A 504 21.48 -21.78 9.96
CA CYS A 504 21.16 -23.20 9.83
C CYS A 504 21.41 -23.67 8.38
N LEU A 505 22.17 -24.75 8.23
CA LEU A 505 22.50 -25.38 6.96
C LEU A 505 21.88 -26.76 6.87
N GLU A 506 20.92 -26.90 5.98
CA GLU A 506 20.31 -28.17 5.63
C GLU A 506 20.42 -28.39 4.12
N LYS A 507 20.16 -29.61 3.66
CA LYS A 507 19.94 -29.96 2.26
C LYS A 507 21.08 -29.45 1.38
N TRP A 508 22.32 -29.85 1.67
CA TRP A 508 23.52 -29.42 0.95
C TRP A 508 23.74 -27.89 0.91
N GLY A 509 23.14 -27.13 1.83
CA GLY A 509 23.36 -25.70 1.96
C GLY A 509 24.82 -25.38 2.28
N ILE A 510 25.35 -24.34 1.64
CA ILE A 510 26.74 -23.92 1.78
C ILE A 510 26.80 -22.54 2.44
N PHE A 511 27.66 -22.40 3.44
CA PHE A 511 28.00 -21.12 4.04
C PHE A 511 29.50 -20.88 3.94
N ASN A 512 29.90 -19.91 3.13
CA ASN A 512 31.28 -19.48 2.98
C ASN A 512 31.50 -18.19 3.77
N ALA A 513 32.02 -18.32 4.99
CA ALA A 513 32.33 -17.20 5.87
C ALA A 513 33.81 -16.81 5.75
N ARG A 514 34.08 -15.57 5.31
CA ARG A 514 35.42 -14.99 5.23
C ARG A 514 35.48 -13.72 6.07
N ASN A 515 36.32 -13.71 7.09
CA ASN A 515 36.44 -12.60 8.04
C ASN A 515 35.09 -12.22 8.69
N THR A 516 34.24 -13.22 8.93
CA THR A 516 32.88 -13.02 9.45
C THR A 516 32.89 -13.09 10.97
N VAL A 517 32.00 -12.34 11.61
CA VAL A 517 31.71 -12.46 13.05
C VAL A 517 30.34 -13.14 13.21
N ILE A 518 30.31 -14.24 13.95
CA ILE A 518 29.09 -14.98 14.33
C ILE A 518 28.97 -14.90 15.84
N ALA A 519 28.15 -13.99 16.35
CA ALA A 519 28.19 -13.66 17.77
C ALA A 519 26.85 -13.51 18.46
N SER A 520 26.76 -13.94 19.71
CA SER A 520 25.58 -13.72 20.55
C SER A 520 24.27 -14.25 19.97
N ASN A 521 24.33 -15.22 19.06
CA ASN A 521 23.14 -15.87 18.53
C ASN A 521 22.66 -16.94 19.50
N LYS A 522 21.35 -17.18 19.52
CA LYS A 522 20.72 -18.09 20.46
C LYS A 522 19.85 -19.11 19.74
N SER A 523 20.02 -20.37 20.09
CA SER A 523 19.05 -21.42 19.78
C SER A 523 18.33 -21.79 21.09
N HIS A 524 17.01 -21.63 21.15
CA HIS A 524 16.21 -21.83 22.36
C HIS A 524 15.02 -22.76 22.10
N GLY A 525 14.97 -23.91 22.77
CA GLY A 525 13.98 -24.94 22.45
C GLY A 525 14.03 -26.17 23.35
N VAL A 526 13.29 -27.21 23.01
CA VAL A 526 13.44 -28.51 23.69
C VAL A 526 14.71 -29.21 23.22
N TYR A 527 14.93 -29.19 21.90
CA TYR A 527 16.06 -29.80 21.20
C TYR A 527 16.92 -28.71 20.54
N ALA A 528 17.43 -27.78 21.34
CA ALA A 528 18.21 -26.65 20.85
C ALA A 528 19.60 -27.12 20.36
N SER A 529 19.96 -26.73 19.13
CA SER A 529 21.30 -27.02 18.60
C SER A 529 21.86 -25.90 17.74
N GLY A 530 23.20 -25.79 17.73
CA GLY A 530 23.93 -24.81 16.94
C GLY A 530 23.58 -23.38 17.32
N GLY A 531 23.95 -22.92 18.51
CA GLY A 531 23.63 -21.56 18.98
C GLY A 531 24.10 -20.50 17.97
N GLY A 532 25.33 -20.65 17.46
CA GLY A 532 25.84 -19.88 16.34
C GLY A 532 25.42 -20.49 14.99
N VAL A 533 25.93 -21.69 14.69
CA VAL A 533 25.70 -22.38 13.41
C VAL A 533 25.28 -23.83 13.64
N GLY A 534 24.20 -24.28 12.97
CA GLY A 534 23.83 -25.69 12.87
C GLY A 534 24.08 -26.23 11.47
N VAL A 535 24.81 -27.33 11.36
CA VAL A 535 25.11 -28.03 10.09
C VAL A 535 24.56 -29.46 10.17
N TYR A 536 23.62 -29.82 9.30
CA TYR A 536 22.95 -31.14 9.32
C TYR A 536 23.27 -32.04 8.12
N ASP A 537 23.50 -31.44 6.96
CA ASP A 537 23.85 -32.11 5.70
C ASP A 537 24.42 -31.09 4.70
N GLY A 538 25.01 -30.01 5.22
CA GLY A 538 25.60 -28.91 4.46
C GLY A 538 27.11 -28.74 4.70
N ALA A 539 27.65 -27.63 4.21
CA ALA A 539 29.06 -27.27 4.39
C ALA A 539 29.20 -25.86 4.96
N PHE A 540 29.84 -25.74 6.11
CA PHE A 540 30.26 -24.47 6.67
C PHE A 540 31.77 -24.28 6.47
N ASN A 541 32.15 -23.33 5.63
CA ASN A 541 33.53 -22.99 5.31
C ASN A 541 33.89 -21.66 5.99
N ALA A 542 34.59 -21.72 7.12
CA ALA A 542 35.04 -20.57 7.88
C ALA A 542 36.51 -20.27 7.60
N THR A 543 36.83 -19.04 7.21
CA THR A 543 38.18 -18.54 7.01
C THR A 543 38.35 -17.18 7.70
N GLY A 544 39.24 -17.09 8.70
CA GLY A 544 39.42 -15.83 9.45
C GLY A 544 38.19 -15.44 10.30
N THR A 545 37.31 -16.39 10.58
CA THR A 545 36.01 -16.15 11.22
C THR A 545 36.12 -16.20 12.74
N THR A 546 35.32 -15.38 13.43
CA THR A 546 35.15 -15.45 14.89
C THR A 546 33.75 -15.94 15.22
N ILE A 547 33.65 -16.98 16.04
CA ILE A 547 32.40 -17.59 16.51
C ILE A 547 32.37 -17.43 18.02
N SER A 548 31.62 -16.43 18.51
CA SER A 548 31.77 -16.00 19.91
C SER A 548 30.46 -15.78 20.66
N SER A 549 30.39 -16.17 21.92
CA SER A 549 29.24 -15.82 22.79
C SER A 549 27.89 -16.32 22.29
N ASN A 550 27.87 -17.35 21.45
CA ASN A 550 26.62 -17.97 21.01
C ASN A 550 26.12 -18.97 22.05
N GLU A 551 24.81 -19.15 22.11
CA GLU A 551 24.15 -19.95 23.14
C GLU A 551 23.21 -20.97 22.49
N ALA A 552 23.41 -22.25 22.80
CA ALA A 552 22.36 -23.25 22.65
C ALA A 552 21.74 -23.46 24.04
N ASP A 553 20.43 -23.28 24.15
CA ASP A 553 19.68 -23.26 25.41
C ASP A 553 18.48 -24.20 25.28
N GLY A 554 18.67 -25.44 25.72
CA GLY A 554 17.70 -26.51 25.57
C GLY A 554 17.17 -27.04 26.89
N GLN A 555 15.92 -27.49 26.91
CA GLN A 555 15.32 -28.10 28.10
C GLN A 555 15.65 -29.58 28.27
N ALA A 556 16.14 -30.25 27.22
CA ALA A 556 16.46 -31.67 27.23
C ALA A 556 17.87 -31.95 26.71
N VAL A 557 18.01 -32.19 25.40
CA VAL A 557 19.31 -32.42 24.73
C VAL A 557 19.69 -31.14 23.99
N THR A 558 20.84 -30.60 24.35
CA THR A 558 21.37 -29.36 23.78
C THR A 558 22.75 -29.61 23.21
N CYS A 559 22.98 -29.23 21.96
CA CYS A 559 24.23 -29.57 21.27
C CYS A 559 24.83 -28.36 20.56
N GLY A 560 26.12 -28.08 20.78
CA GLY A 560 26.86 -27.11 19.97
C GLY A 560 26.48 -25.66 20.29
N GLY A 561 26.99 -25.12 21.40
CA GLY A 561 26.76 -23.71 21.75
C GLY A 561 27.25 -22.76 20.65
N GLY A 562 28.46 -23.00 20.15
CA GLY A 562 28.99 -22.34 18.96
C GLY A 562 28.49 -22.99 17.68
N VAL A 563 28.93 -24.23 17.43
CA VAL A 563 28.65 -24.97 16.19
C VAL A 563 28.18 -26.39 16.48
N TYR A 564 27.09 -26.81 15.84
CA TYR A 564 26.66 -28.21 15.76
C TYR A 564 26.93 -28.75 14.35
N VAL A 565 27.45 -29.99 14.25
CA VAL A 565 27.74 -30.67 12.99
C VAL A 565 27.25 -32.12 13.03
N GLY A 566 26.11 -32.41 12.42
CA GLY A 566 25.67 -33.76 12.04
C GLY A 566 25.65 -33.89 10.53
N GLY A 567 25.98 -35.06 9.96
CA GLY A 567 25.88 -35.39 8.52
C GLY A 567 26.70 -34.56 7.49
N GLY A 568 27.09 -33.33 7.80
CA GLY A 568 27.80 -32.40 6.94
C GLY A 568 29.24 -32.11 7.40
N ALA A 569 29.80 -30.98 6.93
CA ALA A 569 31.18 -30.60 7.21
C ALA A 569 31.31 -29.17 7.74
N PHE A 570 32.12 -29.00 8.78
CA PHE A 570 32.64 -27.71 9.23
C PHE A 570 34.13 -27.63 8.90
N ASN A 571 34.48 -26.77 7.95
CA ASN A 571 35.85 -26.49 7.53
C ASN A 571 36.31 -25.17 8.15
N SER A 572 37.22 -25.26 9.11
CA SER A 572 37.68 -24.13 9.92
C SER A 572 39.13 -23.82 9.62
N PHE A 573 39.37 -22.63 9.07
CA PHE A 573 40.70 -22.14 8.73
C PHE A 573 40.95 -20.77 9.38
N ASN A 574 41.98 -20.64 10.21
CA ASN A 574 42.27 -19.39 10.94
C ASN A 574 41.04 -18.88 11.75
N THR A 575 40.31 -19.78 12.41
CA THR A 575 39.04 -19.46 13.09
C THR A 575 39.24 -19.41 14.60
N THR A 576 38.56 -18.48 15.26
CA THR A 576 38.43 -18.43 16.73
C THR A 576 37.02 -18.83 17.15
N ILE A 577 36.90 -19.79 18.07
CA ILE A 577 35.64 -20.29 18.62
C ILE A 577 35.70 -20.11 20.14
N ASN A 578 35.04 -19.08 20.67
CA ASN A 578 35.21 -18.72 22.07
C ASN A 578 33.96 -18.24 22.81
N ALA A 579 33.94 -18.42 24.13
CA ALA A 579 32.84 -17.92 24.96
C ALA A 579 31.44 -18.43 24.58
N ASN A 580 31.34 -19.53 23.83
CA ASN A 580 30.05 -20.11 23.45
C ASN A 580 29.56 -21.08 24.53
N THR A 581 28.25 -21.20 24.68
CA THR A 581 27.63 -21.93 25.79
C THR A 581 26.57 -22.92 25.30
N ALA A 582 26.61 -24.14 25.83
CA ALA A 582 25.52 -25.12 25.73
C ALA A 582 24.87 -25.32 27.11
N ASN A 583 23.63 -24.86 27.26
CA ASN A 583 22.82 -24.93 28.49
C ASN A 583 21.71 -25.99 28.37
N GLY A 584 21.39 -26.66 29.46
CA GLY A 584 20.41 -27.76 29.54
C GLY A 584 20.95 -29.03 30.20
N GLU A 585 20.04 -29.85 30.75
CA GLU A 585 20.39 -31.01 31.57
C GLU A 585 21.39 -31.97 30.90
N ASN A 586 21.29 -32.12 29.58
CA ASN A 586 22.19 -32.94 28.76
C ASN A 586 22.97 -32.12 27.72
N ALA A 587 23.37 -30.89 28.07
CA ALA A 587 24.01 -29.98 27.13
C ALA A 587 25.50 -30.28 26.94
N SER A 588 25.94 -30.45 25.69
CA SER A 588 27.33 -30.79 25.37
C SER A 588 27.88 -29.99 24.18
N GLY A 589 29.20 -29.89 24.10
CA GLY A 589 29.88 -29.21 22.99
C GLY A 589 29.66 -27.70 23.04
N GLY A 590 30.11 -27.03 24.10
CA GLY A 590 29.94 -25.59 24.26
C GLY A 590 30.50 -24.81 23.07
N GLY A 591 31.71 -25.17 22.62
CA GLY A 591 32.30 -24.66 21.38
C GLY A 591 31.76 -25.38 20.14
N VAL A 592 32.09 -26.67 20.01
CA VAL A 592 31.73 -27.51 18.84
C VAL A 592 31.16 -28.85 19.30
N TYR A 593 30.05 -29.26 18.70
CA TYR A 593 29.50 -30.61 18.83
C TYR A 593 29.55 -31.33 17.49
N ILE A 594 30.25 -32.46 17.42
CA ILE A 594 30.29 -33.34 16.25
C ILE A 594 29.43 -34.56 16.52
N ASP A 595 28.38 -34.70 15.73
CA ASP A 595 27.41 -35.79 15.77
C ASP A 595 27.65 -36.81 14.64
N THR A 596 26.75 -37.79 14.58
CA THR A 596 26.64 -38.85 13.57
C THR A 596 26.93 -38.33 12.17
N GLY A 597 27.94 -38.89 11.52
CA GLY A 597 28.36 -38.55 10.15
C GLY A 597 28.92 -37.14 9.95
N GLY A 598 29.01 -36.31 11.01
CA GLY A 598 29.58 -34.97 10.95
C GLY A 598 31.11 -34.98 10.80
N THR A 599 31.66 -33.99 10.10
CA THR A 599 33.10 -33.82 9.95
C THR A 599 33.55 -32.42 10.37
N PHE A 600 34.55 -32.34 11.26
CA PHE A 600 35.21 -31.09 11.61
C PHE A 600 36.66 -31.08 11.13
N ASN A 601 36.97 -30.18 10.19
CA ASN A 601 38.33 -29.96 9.68
C ASN A 601 38.90 -28.69 10.30
N ALA A 602 39.87 -28.83 11.21
CA ALA A 602 40.49 -27.72 11.93
C ALA A 602 41.89 -27.43 11.38
N LEU A 603 42.14 -26.17 11.00
CA LEU A 603 43.46 -25.70 10.57
C LEU A 603 43.69 -24.27 11.05
N ASN A 604 44.71 -24.11 11.89
CA ASN A 604 44.94 -22.90 12.68
C ASN A 604 43.68 -22.42 13.43
N THR A 605 43.00 -23.35 14.11
CA THR A 605 41.76 -23.09 14.84
C THR A 605 42.01 -23.02 16.34
N THR A 606 41.39 -22.04 17.00
CA THR A 606 41.41 -21.91 18.47
C THR A 606 40.00 -22.10 19.04
N VAL A 607 39.89 -22.99 20.03
CA VAL A 607 38.66 -23.25 20.79
C VAL A 607 38.92 -22.94 22.26
N SER A 608 38.36 -21.85 22.79
CA SER A 608 38.68 -21.41 24.14
C SER A 608 37.55 -20.76 24.90
N SER A 609 37.51 -20.88 26.23
CA SER A 609 36.52 -20.22 27.09
C SER A 609 35.06 -20.59 26.78
N ASN A 610 34.81 -21.73 26.14
CA ASN A 610 33.47 -22.22 25.88
C ASN A 610 32.98 -23.07 27.08
N ALA A 611 31.66 -23.14 27.27
CA ALA A 611 31.05 -23.79 28.41
C ALA A 611 29.94 -24.77 28.00
N ALA A 612 29.82 -25.89 28.70
CA ALA A 612 28.71 -26.84 28.59
C ALA A 612 28.26 -27.31 29.99
N GLU A 613 26.99 -27.66 30.16
CA GLU A 613 26.54 -28.23 31.45
C GLU A 613 27.03 -29.67 31.67
N LEU A 614 27.06 -30.50 30.63
CA LEU A 614 27.35 -31.92 30.74
C LEU A 614 28.79 -32.27 30.31
N PHE A 615 29.08 -32.24 29.01
CA PHE A 615 30.35 -32.72 28.47
C PHE A 615 30.94 -31.80 27.40
N GLY A 616 32.27 -31.74 27.34
CA GLY A 616 32.97 -31.10 26.22
C GLY A 616 32.66 -29.61 26.14
N GLY A 617 33.05 -28.83 27.16
CA GLY A 617 32.94 -27.37 27.12
C GLY A 617 33.52 -26.79 25.84
N GLY A 618 34.68 -27.29 25.41
CA GLY A 618 35.28 -27.02 24.10
C GLY A 618 34.65 -27.84 22.98
N ILE A 619 34.91 -29.15 22.96
CA ILE A 619 34.52 -30.06 21.87
C ILE A 619 33.81 -31.31 22.40
N TYR A 620 32.67 -31.67 21.82
CA TYR A 620 32.08 -33.00 21.99
C TYR A 620 32.24 -33.79 20.68
N TRP A 621 32.77 -35.01 20.75
CA TRP A 621 33.02 -35.87 19.60
C TRP A 621 32.29 -37.21 19.73
N ASN A 622 31.18 -37.37 19.01
CA ASN A 622 30.54 -38.67 18.85
C ASN A 622 31.29 -39.51 17.80
N TYR A 623 32.31 -40.24 18.22
CA TYR A 623 33.20 -40.97 17.32
C TYR A 623 32.58 -42.27 16.82
N GLU A 624 31.90 -43.02 17.70
CA GLU A 624 31.28 -44.30 17.34
C GLU A 624 30.22 -44.18 16.25
N ASP A 625 29.40 -43.13 16.30
CA ASP A 625 28.36 -42.88 15.30
C ASP A 625 28.92 -42.26 14.01
N GLY A 626 30.23 -42.34 13.80
CA GLY A 626 30.90 -41.98 12.56
C GLY A 626 31.28 -40.51 12.43
N GLY A 627 31.19 -39.72 13.50
CA GLY A 627 31.73 -38.37 13.55
C GLY A 627 33.25 -38.36 13.41
N ARG A 628 33.81 -37.36 12.71
CA ARG A 628 35.26 -37.31 12.42
C ARG A 628 35.85 -35.92 12.64
N ILE A 629 37.09 -35.89 13.13
CA ILE A 629 37.88 -34.66 13.25
C ILE A 629 39.20 -34.84 12.52
N TYR A 630 39.60 -33.81 11.76
CA TYR A 630 40.87 -33.77 11.04
C TYR A 630 41.64 -32.48 11.32
N THR A 631 42.95 -32.59 11.23
CA THR A 631 43.89 -31.46 11.18
C THR A 631 44.80 -31.64 9.97
N SER A 632 44.88 -30.62 9.10
CA SER A 632 45.71 -30.68 7.88
C SER A 632 45.45 -31.93 7.02
N GLY A 633 44.21 -32.41 6.97
CA GLY A 633 43.81 -33.64 6.26
C GLY A 633 44.15 -34.95 6.95
N ASN A 634 44.86 -34.92 8.08
CA ASN A 634 45.13 -36.10 8.91
C ASN A 634 44.04 -36.25 9.99
N PRO A 635 43.49 -37.45 10.20
CA PRO A 635 42.52 -37.67 11.28
C PRO A 635 43.21 -37.41 12.62
N TRP A 636 42.47 -36.87 13.58
CA TRP A 636 42.97 -36.78 14.96
C TRP A 636 43.22 -38.19 15.49
N LYS A 637 44.46 -38.44 15.94
CA LYS A 637 44.96 -39.72 16.45
C LYS A 637 45.23 -39.54 17.92
N GLN A 638 44.38 -40.14 18.74
CA GLN A 638 44.50 -40.02 20.19
C GLN A 638 45.55 -40.98 20.79
N ASN A 639 45.89 -42.08 20.09
CA ASN A 639 46.58 -43.27 20.61
C ASN A 639 45.79 -43.93 21.78
N ASP A 640 45.33 -45.18 21.59
CA ASP A 640 44.74 -46.10 22.58
C ASP A 640 43.35 -45.79 23.20
N VAL A 641 42.44 -46.75 23.05
CA VAL A 641 40.99 -46.66 23.33
C VAL A 641 40.63 -46.91 24.82
N THR A 642 41.40 -46.45 25.80
CA THR A 642 40.98 -46.49 27.23
C THR A 642 41.21 -45.17 27.97
N PRO A 643 40.20 -44.67 28.72
CA PRO A 643 40.31 -43.42 29.47
C PRO A 643 41.19 -43.64 30.70
N PRO A 644 41.71 -42.56 31.27
CA PRO A 644 41.78 -42.58 32.73
C PRO A 644 41.37 -41.21 33.25
N ASP A 645 40.08 -40.89 33.24
CA ASP A 645 39.48 -39.82 34.06
C ASP A 645 40.15 -38.42 34.05
N ASP A 646 41.13 -38.15 33.18
CA ASP A 646 41.94 -36.93 33.13
C ASP A 646 42.33 -36.66 31.67
N GLN A 647 41.43 -36.05 30.91
CA GLN A 647 41.85 -35.39 29.67
C GLN A 647 42.72 -34.16 30.03
N PRO A 648 43.75 -33.84 29.23
CA PRO A 648 44.67 -32.74 29.51
C PRO A 648 43.93 -31.41 29.65
N ASN A 649 44.21 -30.69 30.75
CA ASN A 649 43.66 -29.36 31.06
C ASN A 649 43.58 -28.44 29.84
N ASP A 650 44.63 -28.40 29.02
CA ASP A 650 44.72 -27.69 27.75
C ASP A 650 45.53 -28.57 26.77
N PHE A 651 45.15 -28.61 25.49
CA PHE A 651 45.85 -29.39 24.47
C PHE A 651 45.95 -28.69 23.12
N SER A 652 46.86 -29.19 22.29
CA SER A 652 46.99 -28.76 20.89
C SER A 652 47.18 -29.97 19.99
N VAL A 653 46.93 -29.84 18.68
CA VAL A 653 47.04 -30.94 17.72
C VAL A 653 48.02 -30.58 16.63
N ASP A 654 49.04 -31.41 16.42
CA ASP A 654 50.08 -31.18 15.42
C ASP A 654 49.60 -31.47 13.97
N THR A 655 50.47 -31.23 12.98
CA THR A 655 50.13 -31.41 11.56
C THR A 655 49.85 -32.87 11.16
N ASN A 656 50.29 -33.85 11.95
CA ASN A 656 50.06 -35.28 11.70
C ASN A 656 48.77 -35.80 12.33
N GLY A 657 48.03 -34.91 13.02
CA GLY A 657 46.83 -35.22 13.77
C GLY A 657 47.09 -35.74 15.18
N GLU A 658 48.33 -35.65 15.71
CA GLU A 658 48.63 -36.14 17.05
C GLU A 658 48.28 -35.09 18.11
N ILE A 659 47.58 -35.51 19.17
CA ILE A 659 47.24 -34.66 20.32
C ILE A 659 48.48 -34.50 21.21
N LYS A 660 48.81 -33.26 21.57
CA LYS A 660 49.98 -32.84 22.36
C LYS A 660 49.55 -32.10 23.62
N THR A 661 50.15 -32.45 24.75
CA THR A 661 49.77 -31.98 26.10
C THR A 661 51.01 -31.59 26.91
N GLY A 662 50.84 -30.84 28.00
CA GLY A 662 51.94 -30.47 28.90
C GLY A 662 53.06 -29.71 28.17
N THR A 663 54.31 -30.19 28.27
CA THR A 663 55.47 -29.54 27.63
C THR A 663 55.50 -29.66 26.11
N GLU A 664 54.69 -30.55 25.51
CA GLU A 664 54.55 -30.69 24.06
C GLU A 664 53.44 -29.77 23.50
N TYR A 665 52.69 -29.08 24.37
CA TYR A 665 51.73 -28.06 23.97
C TYR A 665 52.45 -26.90 23.26
N SER A 666 51.97 -26.53 22.07
CA SER A 666 52.57 -25.47 21.27
C SER A 666 51.52 -24.51 20.73
N ASP A 667 51.76 -23.22 20.93
CA ASP A 667 50.93 -22.15 20.37
C ASP A 667 50.95 -22.11 18.83
N PHE A 668 51.88 -22.83 18.21
CA PHE A 668 52.05 -22.93 16.75
C PHE A 668 51.35 -24.15 16.13
N HIS A 669 50.74 -25.01 16.94
CA HIS A 669 50.01 -26.16 16.42
C HIS A 669 48.70 -25.74 15.74
N PRO A 670 48.33 -26.42 14.64
CA PRO A 670 47.17 -26.09 13.83
C PRO A 670 45.80 -26.23 14.52
N ALA A 671 45.68 -26.87 15.68
CA ALA A 671 44.47 -26.73 16.49
C ALA A 671 44.84 -26.57 17.96
N ARG A 672 44.14 -25.68 18.68
CA ARG A 672 44.38 -25.37 20.10
C ARG A 672 43.06 -25.35 20.84
N VAL A 673 42.98 -26.07 21.95
CA VAL A 673 41.79 -26.17 22.79
C VAL A 673 42.20 -25.94 24.24
N PHE A 674 41.70 -24.86 24.85
CA PHE A 674 42.12 -24.47 26.20
C PHE A 674 41.10 -23.61 26.96
N GLY A 675 41.12 -23.69 28.28
CA GLY A 675 40.31 -22.83 29.16
C GLY A 675 38.80 -22.93 28.94
N ASN A 676 38.31 -24.06 28.42
CA ASN A 676 36.87 -24.38 28.34
C ASN A 676 36.37 -25.04 29.65
N THR A 677 35.06 -25.15 29.87
CA THR A 677 34.46 -25.69 31.11
C THR A 677 33.23 -26.59 30.87
N ALA A 678 33.09 -27.66 31.65
CA ALA A 678 31.98 -28.59 31.70
C ALA A 678 31.51 -28.74 33.17
N GLU A 679 30.32 -28.23 33.49
CA GLU A 679 29.92 -28.04 34.90
C GLU A 679 29.79 -29.34 35.69
N LYS A 680 29.14 -30.37 35.13
CA LYS A 680 28.89 -31.64 35.82
C LYS A 680 30.10 -32.56 35.84
N PHE A 681 30.97 -32.46 34.82
CA PHE A 681 32.12 -33.35 34.66
C PHE A 681 33.37 -32.56 34.25
N PRO A 682 34.07 -31.92 35.21
CA PRO A 682 35.23 -31.06 34.94
C PRO A 682 36.36 -31.75 34.15
N ASN A 683 36.48 -33.07 34.27
CA ASN A 683 37.49 -33.86 33.56
C ASN A 683 37.23 -33.97 32.04
N THR A 684 36.11 -33.40 31.57
CA THR A 684 35.70 -33.31 30.17
C THR A 684 35.58 -31.87 29.68
N ASP A 685 36.14 -30.91 30.42
CA ASP A 685 36.10 -29.47 30.16
C ASP A 685 36.51 -29.11 28.72
N GLN A 686 37.63 -29.64 28.25
CA GLN A 686 38.15 -29.34 26.91
C GLN A 686 37.49 -30.20 25.83
N MET A 687 37.39 -31.50 26.08
CA MET A 687 36.91 -32.45 25.08
C MET A 687 36.29 -33.71 25.70
N MET A 688 35.20 -34.20 25.11
CA MET A 688 34.62 -35.53 25.39
C MET A 688 34.54 -36.36 24.10
N VAL A 689 34.78 -37.66 24.22
CA VAL A 689 34.67 -38.63 23.12
C VAL A 689 33.71 -39.74 23.55
N ASP A 690 32.60 -39.88 22.82
CA ASP A 690 31.61 -40.96 23.03
C ASP A 690 32.00 -42.22 22.25
N LYS A 691 31.92 -43.38 22.90
CA LYS A 691 32.89 -44.46 22.69
C LYS A 691 32.37 -45.87 22.92
#